data_AF-A0A2V2UXE4-F1
#
_entry.id   AF-A0A2V2UXE4-F1
#
_cell.length_a   1.000
_cell.length_b   1.000
_cell.length_c   1.000
_cell.angle_alpha   90.00
_cell.angle_beta   90.00
_cell.angle_gamma   90.00
#
_symmetry.space_group_name_H-M   'P 1'
#
loop_
_entity.id
_entity.type
_entity.pdbx_description
1 polymer ?
#
loop_
_entity_poly.entity_id
_entity_poly.type
_entity_poly.pdbx_seq_one_letter_code
_entity_poly.pdbx_strand_id
1 'polypeptide(L)'
;MTTHTVACAGLSPHVFGGTFVADARVFSAALADTADSFPFLCAPFYFLLCFSCRKPQATQQDSLMAAGMAVWPREQRSCAASRCLFVALLLLLDLPYAVAQPSQSDRVAVPKPCIPETNVKVLMLNVTDLPIDQKLADSLEAGLEAALWSRNFTVADGVRVEIIRQVATMETSGAVIGKALNESSDVLLVAGVIGDATVLNSLPVIMRHGLVLFAPFTGLSLVRGWNPNLYFLRAEPAAELLALLRYALAHLRVRRLGFMYLQGDYFGDREYAQAQRVMSGMGYELSGVFFLNGSMSHGGARKEVFDAAWEAFAETRPQAVIVFGLPINDTAKFVRRMLTDRRTAGAYLLAPVMLQELVLRVWRAAVAGGVEFVPGQVITTGTNPLAKDTQYEAIQRFQKVMRAYLTHSGRKYYSDKDHFLKDDVDGGMMVAGWIAGEVLSQALGSREWVKDRKSFLASLYNQRRYMVDDIVIGDYGGECKAGAASQGATCRCNQGGRTVYIKKFVESFRAEDVAEGAFTLKLWECDASHTLLHAPLNGLAVMMQDVVVAQLAMSSMLAGVDAARAPQDYYDGTTVTFHAISTSAAGARDALLSEMSARRVHFVSGVVTEAVLEMEGMDFIDSLLLEPRLNRFRRNVIRLSPTLEQQLFVLAEYLGNASGGSAHAVIRSGEAAAMADVLRRSLLTFGVSLASATLLAGGDALVDHLPVEGDVFVVGLSAGDAGAIARHVSSHGGVRVFVVFLEFALLHAEFVAAFRDGAGADRVVFATSLPHWNDRGSASETARNFAAAVPREEDRTPLSLMGFAATRLVHTALSRMYRVSAEKLADFFYNNVAVAVDDMLYGPFADGGACPATESGAGCGRNYGATRISVWPLARRWTPLCRSCSCRDAVDEVRGSRCGWTDGAAADRRHCRLHCCTAACCCAAVLLPQLA
;
A
#
# COMPACT_ATOMS: atom_id res chain seq x y z
N MET A 1 59.72 -61.42 -38.61
CA MET A 1 58.59 -61.93 -39.42
C MET A 1 57.35 -61.17 -38.94
N THR A 2 56.61 -60.37 -39.73
CA THR A 2 55.91 -60.60 -41.03
C THR A 2 54.74 -61.59 -40.87
N THR A 3 53.49 -61.44 -41.38
CA THR A 3 52.75 -60.45 -42.24
C THR A 3 51.23 -60.83 -42.23
N HIS A 4 50.20 -60.19 -42.84
CA HIS A 4 50.02 -59.08 -43.78
C HIS A 4 48.59 -58.43 -43.67
N THR A 5 48.46 -57.12 -43.94
CA THR A 5 47.34 -56.26 -44.49
C THR A 5 45.86 -56.70 -44.73
N VAL A 6 44.98 -55.65 -44.76
CA VAL A 6 43.75 -55.45 -45.61
C VAL A 6 42.43 -56.11 -45.15
N ALA A 7 41.23 -55.48 -45.17
CA ALA A 7 40.73 -54.09 -45.38
C ALA A 7 39.21 -54.03 -45.02
N CYS A 8 38.48 -52.93 -44.77
CA CYS A 8 38.75 -51.51 -44.42
C CYS A 8 37.42 -50.92 -43.89
N ALA A 9 37.33 -50.00 -42.92
CA ALA A 9 38.24 -49.55 -41.87
C ALA A 9 37.36 -49.05 -40.69
N GLY A 10 37.74 -49.29 -39.42
CA GLY A 10 36.78 -49.33 -38.30
C GLY A 10 37.02 -48.44 -37.07
N LEU A 11 36.11 -48.52 -36.10
CA LEU A 11 36.08 -47.80 -34.81
C LEU A 11 35.53 -48.72 -33.70
N SER A 12 36.31 -48.98 -32.63
CA SER A 12 35.98 -49.83 -31.46
C SER A 12 37.22 -50.04 -30.56
N PRO A 13 37.14 -50.65 -29.34
CA PRO A 13 36.01 -50.81 -28.40
C PRO A 13 36.40 -50.69 -26.87
N HIS A 14 35.46 -51.08 -25.97
CA HIS A 14 35.68 -51.71 -24.62
C HIS A 14 36.03 -50.82 -23.39
N VAL A 15 35.69 -51.16 -22.12
CA VAL A 15 35.08 -52.39 -21.50
C VAL A 15 34.37 -52.07 -20.13
N PHE A 16 33.17 -52.68 -19.87
CA PHE A 16 32.48 -53.04 -18.58
C PHE A 16 32.30 -52.01 -17.41
N GLY A 17 31.29 -52.11 -16.52
CA GLY A 17 30.05 -52.93 -16.54
C GLY A 17 29.39 -53.21 -15.16
N GLY A 18 28.03 -53.18 -15.10
CA GLY A 18 27.12 -53.93 -14.19
C GLY A 18 27.17 -53.73 -12.66
N THR A 19 26.27 -54.29 -11.82
CA THR A 19 24.92 -54.93 -11.96
C THR A 19 24.38 -55.21 -10.52
N PHE A 20 23.11 -55.48 -10.20
CA PHE A 20 21.85 -55.66 -10.96
C PHE A 20 20.71 -54.86 -10.23
N VAL A 21 19.45 -55.23 -9.90
CA VAL A 21 18.55 -56.43 -9.97
C VAL A 21 17.10 -55.92 -10.08
N ALA A 22 16.17 -56.64 -10.73
CA ALA A 22 14.71 -56.38 -10.75
C ALA A 22 13.90 -57.61 -11.22
N ASP A 23 12.57 -57.62 -11.05
CA ASP A 23 11.57 -58.56 -11.64
C ASP A 23 10.11 -58.07 -11.28
N ALA A 24 8.95 -58.57 -11.74
CA ALA A 24 8.50 -59.60 -12.71
C ALA A 24 7.01 -59.35 -13.11
N ARG A 25 6.31 -59.98 -14.09
CA ARG A 25 6.62 -60.54 -15.45
C ARG A 25 5.29 -60.77 -16.24
N VAL A 26 5.12 -60.07 -17.38
CA VAL A 26 4.77 -60.60 -18.73
C VAL A 26 3.65 -61.66 -18.93
N PHE A 27 2.57 -61.35 -19.69
CA PHE A 27 2.23 -61.91 -21.04
C PHE A 27 0.90 -61.33 -21.63
N SER A 28 0.61 -61.61 -22.91
CA SER A 28 -0.46 -61.04 -23.75
C SER A 28 -1.41 -62.10 -24.36
N ALA A 29 -2.65 -61.73 -24.73
CA ALA A 29 -3.23 -61.86 -26.10
C ALA A 29 -4.78 -61.76 -26.18
N ALA A 30 -5.30 -61.05 -27.20
CA ALA A 30 -6.51 -61.30 -28.05
C ALA A 30 -7.90 -61.64 -27.41
N LEU A 31 -9.08 -61.32 -28.00
CA LEU A 31 -9.51 -60.80 -29.33
C LEU A 31 -10.96 -60.23 -29.24
N ALA A 32 -11.49 -59.65 -30.35
CA ALA A 32 -12.87 -59.15 -30.60
C ALA A 32 -13.30 -57.89 -29.80
N ASP A 33 -13.60 -56.74 -30.41
CA ASP A 33 -14.71 -56.35 -31.32
C ASP A 33 -16.04 -56.09 -30.56
N THR A 34 -16.79 -54.99 -30.78
CA THR A 34 -16.84 -54.03 -31.91
C THR A 34 -17.00 -52.54 -31.52
N ALA A 35 -16.47 -51.65 -32.38
CA ALA A 35 -17.06 -50.43 -32.99
C ALA A 35 -17.84 -49.35 -32.15
N ASP A 36 -17.85 -48.05 -32.51
CA ASP A 36 -17.47 -47.42 -33.79
C ASP A 36 -17.04 -45.92 -33.71
N SER A 37 -16.29 -45.48 -34.73
CA SER A 37 -16.17 -44.12 -35.33
C SER A 37 -15.83 -42.85 -34.49
N PHE A 38 -14.54 -42.45 -34.55
CA PHE A 38 -14.10 -41.06 -34.85
C PHE A 38 -14.13 -40.85 -36.42
N PRO A 39 -13.87 -39.68 -37.08
CA PRO A 39 -12.93 -38.59 -36.69
C PRO A 39 -13.13 -37.12 -37.23
N PHE A 40 -12.16 -36.26 -36.85
CA PHE A 40 -11.49 -35.18 -37.64
C PHE A 40 -12.09 -33.78 -37.99
N LEU A 41 -11.26 -32.78 -37.66
CA LEU A 41 -10.80 -31.59 -38.44
C LEU A 41 -11.60 -30.25 -38.54
N CYS A 42 -10.78 -29.19 -38.51
CA CYS A 42 -10.95 -27.80 -39.00
C CYS A 42 -11.93 -26.80 -38.33
N ALA A 43 -11.37 -25.63 -37.99
CA ALA A 43 -12.06 -24.33 -37.94
C ALA A 43 -12.06 -23.70 -39.37
N PRO A 44 -12.82 -22.61 -39.72
CA PRO A 44 -12.64 -21.26 -39.11
C PRO A 44 -13.81 -20.23 -39.20
N PHE A 45 -13.57 -19.02 -38.63
CA PHE A 45 -13.91 -17.65 -39.11
C PHE A 45 -15.35 -17.07 -39.37
N TYR A 46 -15.45 -15.75 -39.05
CA TYR A 46 -16.31 -14.64 -39.58
C TYR A 46 -17.87 -14.63 -39.52
N PHE A 47 -18.41 -13.88 -38.53
CA PHE A 47 -19.25 -12.64 -38.64
C PHE A 47 -20.60 -12.51 -39.45
N LEU A 48 -21.48 -11.67 -38.86
CA LEU A 48 -22.48 -10.71 -39.42
C LEU A 48 -23.97 -11.09 -39.68
N LEU A 49 -24.84 -10.20 -39.15
CA LEU A 49 -26.23 -9.82 -39.52
C LEU A 49 -27.36 -10.88 -39.44
N CYS A 50 -28.45 -10.74 -38.66
CA CYS A 50 -29.43 -9.65 -38.39
C CYS A 50 -30.68 -9.63 -39.31
N PHE A 51 -31.80 -10.20 -38.85
CA PHE A 51 -33.22 -9.85 -39.17
C PHE A 51 -34.16 -10.68 -38.25
N SER A 52 -35.47 -10.42 -38.07
CA SER A 52 -36.18 -9.26 -37.49
C SER A 52 -37.67 -9.63 -37.27
N CYS A 53 -38.32 -9.15 -36.18
CA CYS A 53 -39.76 -9.32 -35.87
C CYS A 53 -40.26 -10.78 -35.61
N ARG A 54 -41.42 -11.04 -34.96
CA ARG A 54 -42.59 -10.20 -34.54
C ARG A 54 -43.21 -10.69 -33.20
N LYS A 55 -44.17 -9.93 -32.64
CA LYS A 55 -44.88 -10.16 -31.34
C LYS A 55 -46.11 -11.10 -31.43
N PRO A 56 -46.71 -11.49 -30.27
CA PRO A 56 -47.92 -10.81 -29.72
C PRO A 56 -47.67 -10.19 -28.31
N GLN A 57 -48.37 -9.19 -27.77
CA GLN A 57 -49.83 -8.93 -27.56
C GLN A 57 -50.48 -9.84 -26.49
N ALA A 58 -51.30 -9.36 -25.54
CA ALA A 58 -51.83 -8.01 -25.28
C ALA A 58 -52.10 -7.77 -23.75
N THR A 59 -52.66 -6.60 -23.39
CA THR A 59 -52.93 -6.15 -22.01
C THR A 59 -54.36 -5.62 -21.80
N GLN A 60 -54.90 -5.82 -20.61
CA GLN A 60 -56.01 -5.07 -20.00
C GLN A 60 -55.73 -5.06 -18.48
N GLN A 61 -56.08 -4.05 -17.67
CA GLN A 61 -57.06 -2.96 -17.79
C GLN A 61 -56.63 -1.83 -16.79
N ASP A 62 -56.83 -0.51 -16.95
CA ASP A 62 -57.63 0.32 -17.88
C ASP A 62 -57.00 1.74 -18.07
N SER A 63 -57.68 2.60 -18.87
CA SER A 63 -58.03 4.03 -18.66
C SER A 63 -57.26 4.89 -17.62
N LEU A 64 -56.88 6.16 -17.87
CA LEU A 64 -57.01 7.10 -19.01
C LEU A 64 -55.81 8.10 -18.94
N MET A 65 -54.92 8.19 -19.93
CA MET A 65 -54.92 9.10 -21.11
C MET A 65 -54.49 10.57 -20.90
N ALA A 66 -53.49 10.98 -21.70
CA ALA A 66 -53.08 12.34 -22.08
C ALA A 66 -52.47 13.29 -21.01
N ALA A 67 -51.57 14.23 -21.32
CA ALA A 67 -50.61 14.41 -22.43
C ALA A 67 -49.64 15.58 -22.10
N GLY A 68 -48.54 15.77 -22.85
CA GLY A 68 -47.76 17.02 -22.83
C GLY A 68 -46.24 16.85 -23.00
N MET A 69 -45.55 17.87 -23.55
CA MET A 69 -44.10 17.83 -23.84
C MET A 69 -43.33 19.04 -23.27
N ALA A 70 -42.15 18.73 -22.70
CA ALA A 70 -40.87 19.46 -22.83
C ALA A 70 -40.68 20.90 -22.26
N VAL A 71 -39.38 21.26 -22.22
CA VAL A 71 -38.76 22.60 -22.08
C VAL A 71 -38.59 23.19 -20.65
N TRP A 72 -37.34 23.53 -20.34
CA TRP A 72 -36.85 24.35 -19.20
C TRP A 72 -36.91 25.85 -19.59
N PRO A 73 -37.08 26.82 -18.66
CA PRO A 73 -35.91 27.30 -17.91
C PRO A 73 -36.21 27.83 -16.47
N ARG A 74 -35.57 28.95 -16.08
CA ARG A 74 -35.17 29.36 -14.72
C ARG A 74 -36.15 30.29 -13.97
N GLU A 75 -36.03 30.20 -12.64
CA GLU A 75 -36.05 31.27 -11.61
C GLU A 75 -37.31 31.75 -10.85
N GLN A 76 -37.12 31.76 -9.52
CA GLN A 76 -37.63 32.71 -8.50
C GLN A 76 -39.15 32.98 -8.36
N ARG A 77 -39.82 32.26 -7.44
CA ARG A 77 -40.08 32.72 -6.05
C ARG A 77 -40.88 31.69 -5.21
N SER A 78 -40.92 31.91 -3.89
CA SER A 78 -41.76 31.20 -2.91
C SER A 78 -43.27 31.36 -3.23
N CYS A 79 -44.21 30.53 -2.75
CA CYS A 79 -44.22 29.85 -1.44
C CYS A 79 -45.21 28.66 -1.37
N ALA A 80 -45.32 28.06 -0.16
CA ALA A 80 -46.47 27.30 0.35
C ALA A 80 -46.88 25.95 -0.31
N ALA A 81 -46.13 24.88 -0.05
CA ALA A 81 -46.70 23.50 0.00
C ALA A 81 -45.91 22.47 0.87
N SER A 82 -44.96 22.86 1.72
CA SER A 82 -44.23 21.90 2.58
C SER A 82 -43.84 22.48 3.96
N ARG A 83 -44.85 22.84 4.74
CA ARG A 83 -44.70 23.20 6.18
C ARG A 83 -45.58 22.37 7.13
N CYS A 84 -46.41 21.46 6.62
CA CYS A 84 -47.37 20.72 7.44
C CYS A 84 -46.82 19.46 8.12
N LEU A 85 -45.67 18.92 7.70
CA LEU A 85 -45.06 17.75 8.35
C LEU A 85 -44.07 18.11 9.47
N PHE A 86 -43.28 19.18 9.32
CA PHE A 86 -42.27 19.58 10.32
C PHE A 86 -42.87 20.26 11.56
N VAL A 87 -44.08 20.83 11.47
CA VAL A 87 -44.77 21.43 12.62
C VAL A 87 -45.38 20.36 13.54
N ALA A 88 -45.77 19.20 13.00
CA ALA A 88 -46.36 18.11 13.78
C ALA A 88 -45.36 17.43 14.75
N LEU A 89 -44.07 17.41 14.42
CA LEU A 89 -43.04 16.81 15.29
C LEU A 89 -42.50 17.77 16.36
N LEU A 90 -42.60 19.09 16.15
CA LEU A 90 -42.06 20.11 17.07
C LEU A 90 -43.08 20.60 18.12
N LEU A 91 -44.36 20.24 17.99
CA LEU A 91 -45.41 20.57 18.97
C LEU A 91 -45.56 19.54 20.10
N LEU A 92 -44.61 18.60 20.24
CA LEU A 92 -44.60 17.57 21.31
C LEU A 92 -43.48 17.77 22.36
N LEU A 93 -42.72 18.87 22.31
CA LEU A 93 -41.53 19.05 23.16
C LEU A 93 -41.50 20.29 24.08
N ASP A 94 -42.41 21.26 23.91
CA ASP A 94 -42.40 22.49 24.72
C ASP A 94 -43.80 22.92 25.20
N LEU A 95 -44.07 22.68 26.50
CA LEU A 95 -44.80 23.57 27.42
C LEU A 95 -44.64 23.02 28.86
N PRO A 96 -44.53 23.87 29.90
CA PRO A 96 -43.93 23.46 31.18
C PRO A 96 -44.93 22.92 32.20
N TYR A 97 -44.46 21.97 33.02
CA TYR A 97 -45.06 21.69 34.33
C TYR A 97 -44.09 22.07 35.44
N ALA A 98 -44.38 23.19 36.10
CA ALA A 98 -43.79 23.50 37.41
C ALA A 98 -44.43 22.58 38.46
N VAL A 99 -43.61 21.84 39.21
CA VAL A 99 -44.05 21.06 40.37
C VAL A 99 -43.19 21.47 41.55
N ALA A 100 -43.83 21.91 42.63
CA ALA A 100 -43.16 22.36 43.85
C ALA A 100 -42.44 21.20 44.56
N GLN A 101 -41.46 21.54 45.41
CA GLN A 101 -40.79 20.57 46.29
C GLN A 101 -41.79 19.99 47.30
N PRO A 102 -41.97 18.66 47.38
CA PRO A 102 -42.48 18.00 48.57
C PRO A 102 -41.35 17.86 49.59
N SER A 103 -41.66 18.06 50.87
CA SER A 103 -40.73 17.81 51.98
C SER A 103 -40.46 16.31 52.19
N GLN A 104 -39.45 15.98 53.00
CA GLN A 104 -39.13 14.61 53.38
C GLN A 104 -40.28 13.93 54.15
N SER A 105 -40.91 12.92 53.53
CA SER A 105 -41.02 11.58 54.13
C SER A 105 -41.34 10.52 53.06
N ASP A 106 -41.18 9.25 53.42
CA ASP A 106 -41.89 8.10 52.85
C ASP A 106 -41.97 7.94 51.33
N ARG A 107 -40.81 7.71 50.69
CA ARG A 107 -40.77 6.88 49.47
C ARG A 107 -40.42 5.45 49.84
N VAL A 108 -41.40 4.56 49.72
CA VAL A 108 -41.20 3.11 49.79
C VAL A 108 -40.16 2.72 48.75
N ALA A 109 -39.05 2.15 49.20
CA ALA A 109 -38.05 1.58 48.31
C ALA A 109 -38.63 0.33 47.64
N VAL A 110 -39.07 0.45 46.39
CA VAL A 110 -39.23 -0.71 45.52
C VAL A 110 -37.86 -1.39 45.47
N PRO A 111 -37.72 -2.65 45.93
CA PRO A 111 -36.42 -3.31 45.89
C PRO A 111 -35.94 -3.37 44.44
N LYS A 112 -34.66 -3.06 44.19
CA LYS A 112 -34.00 -3.67 43.04
C LYS A 112 -34.23 -5.18 43.18
N PRO A 113 -34.67 -5.89 42.12
CA PRO A 113 -34.76 -7.34 42.17
C PRO A 113 -33.43 -7.90 42.68
N CYS A 114 -33.46 -8.83 43.64
CA CYS A 114 -32.27 -9.53 44.08
C CYS A 114 -31.81 -10.47 42.95
N ILE A 115 -31.16 -9.90 41.94
CA ILE A 115 -30.51 -10.60 40.84
C ILE A 115 -29.46 -11.52 41.49
N PRO A 116 -29.57 -12.85 41.35
CA PRO A 116 -28.59 -13.76 41.95
C PRO A 116 -27.20 -13.49 41.36
N GLU A 117 -26.24 -13.19 42.24
CA GLU A 117 -24.86 -12.90 41.84
C GLU A 117 -24.18 -14.20 41.39
N THR A 118 -23.71 -14.20 40.14
CA THR A 118 -23.06 -15.34 39.50
C THR A 118 -21.55 -15.15 39.60
N ASN A 119 -20.92 -15.85 40.54
CA ASN A 119 -19.47 -15.86 40.69
C ASN A 119 -18.83 -16.79 39.65
N VAL A 120 -18.04 -16.22 38.76
CA VAL A 120 -17.31 -16.92 37.69
C VAL A 120 -15.87 -17.11 38.12
N LYS A 121 -15.47 -18.36 38.37
CA LYS A 121 -14.10 -18.71 38.69
C LYS A 121 -13.22 -18.77 37.44
N VAL A 122 -12.17 -17.96 37.45
CA VAL A 122 -11.09 -17.92 36.48
C VAL A 122 -9.83 -18.48 37.15
N LEU A 123 -9.23 -19.51 36.55
CA LEU A 123 -7.94 -20.05 37.00
C LEU A 123 -6.79 -19.32 36.29
N MET A 124 -5.83 -18.80 37.06
CA MET A 124 -4.56 -18.28 36.55
C MET A 124 -3.40 -19.16 37.05
N LEU A 125 -2.42 -19.40 36.18
CA LEU A 125 -1.24 -20.20 36.47
C LEU A 125 0.01 -19.32 36.51
N ASN A 126 0.64 -19.22 37.68
CA ASN A 126 2.00 -18.70 37.78
C ASN A 126 2.98 -19.84 37.46
N VAL A 127 3.75 -19.70 36.38
CA VAL A 127 4.62 -20.75 35.82
C VAL A 127 6.08 -20.41 36.09
N THR A 128 6.73 -21.18 36.95
CA THR A 128 7.99 -20.77 37.61
C THR A 128 9.28 -21.13 36.88
N ASP A 129 9.20 -21.89 35.79
CA ASP A 129 10.32 -22.39 34.98
C ASP A 129 10.35 -21.80 33.56
N LEU A 130 9.58 -20.74 33.29
CA LEU A 130 9.57 -20.06 31.99
C LEU A 130 10.97 -19.49 31.66
N PRO A 131 11.47 -19.66 30.41
CA PRO A 131 12.78 -19.15 29.98
C PRO A 131 12.78 -17.63 29.68
N ILE A 132 12.15 -16.80 30.52
CA ILE A 132 12.04 -15.33 30.39
C ILE A 132 12.18 -14.64 31.77
N ASP A 133 12.36 -13.30 31.83
CA ASP A 133 12.26 -12.58 33.11
C ASP A 133 10.80 -12.66 33.63
N GLN A 134 10.64 -13.09 34.89
CA GLN A 134 9.36 -13.17 35.61
C GLN A 134 8.56 -11.87 35.52
N LYS A 135 9.22 -10.70 35.45
CA LYS A 135 8.55 -9.40 35.28
C LYS A 135 7.66 -9.32 34.06
N LEU A 136 7.93 -10.07 32.98
CA LEU A 136 7.06 -10.10 31.81
C LEU A 136 5.74 -10.80 32.12
N ALA A 137 5.79 -11.88 32.92
CA ALA A 137 4.60 -12.58 33.39
C ALA A 137 3.82 -11.72 34.38
N ASP A 138 4.52 -11.14 35.37
CA ASP A 138 3.93 -10.21 36.34
C ASP A 138 3.30 -8.98 35.65
N SER A 139 3.90 -8.47 34.57
CA SER A 139 3.35 -7.38 33.76
C SER A 139 2.04 -7.78 33.06
N LEU A 140 2.00 -8.98 32.48
CA LEU A 140 0.80 -9.50 31.80
C LEU A 140 -0.33 -9.76 32.80
N GLU A 141 -0.03 -10.37 33.96
CA GLU A 141 -0.99 -10.54 35.07
C GLU A 141 -1.48 -9.19 35.59
N ALA A 142 -0.58 -8.23 35.83
CA ALA A 142 -0.93 -6.90 36.32
C ALA A 142 -1.86 -6.16 35.35
N GLY A 143 -1.63 -6.27 34.03
CA GLY A 143 -2.53 -5.76 33.00
C GLY A 143 -3.94 -6.33 33.14
N LEU A 144 -4.06 -7.66 33.18
CA LEU A 144 -5.34 -8.37 33.24
C LEU A 144 -6.10 -8.07 34.55
N GLU A 145 -5.39 -8.09 35.69
CA GLU A 145 -5.98 -7.75 36.98
C GLU A 145 -6.41 -6.28 37.06
N ALA A 146 -5.69 -5.34 36.45
CA ALA A 146 -6.07 -3.92 36.46
C ALA A 146 -7.42 -3.66 35.76
N ALA A 147 -7.68 -4.32 34.63
CA ALA A 147 -8.96 -4.21 33.90
C ALA A 147 -10.16 -4.76 34.68
N LEU A 148 -9.96 -5.85 35.43
CA LEU A 148 -11.00 -6.43 36.30
C LEU A 148 -11.18 -5.62 37.58
N TRP A 149 -10.08 -5.18 38.20
CA TRP A 149 -10.06 -4.37 39.40
C TRP A 149 -10.75 -3.01 39.20
N SER A 150 -10.59 -2.37 38.03
CA SER A 150 -11.25 -1.10 37.72
C SER A 150 -12.78 -1.19 37.71
N ARG A 151 -13.33 -2.41 37.70
CA ARG A 151 -14.77 -2.73 37.78
C ARG A 151 -15.17 -3.41 39.10
N ASN A 152 -14.28 -3.42 40.10
CA ASN A 152 -14.45 -4.20 41.35
C ASN A 152 -14.75 -5.70 41.09
N PHE A 153 -14.18 -6.25 40.02
CA PHE A 153 -14.41 -7.60 39.48
C PHE A 153 -15.85 -7.89 39.00
N THR A 154 -16.76 -6.92 39.00
CA THR A 154 -18.11 -7.06 38.45
C THR A 154 -18.11 -6.75 36.95
N VAL A 155 -18.37 -7.75 36.11
CA VAL A 155 -18.23 -7.64 34.64
C VAL A 155 -19.57 -7.42 33.91
N ALA A 156 -20.69 -7.76 34.56
CA ALA A 156 -22.05 -7.42 34.13
C ALA A 156 -23.02 -7.47 35.32
N ASP A 157 -24.28 -7.07 35.12
CA ASP A 157 -25.33 -7.13 36.14
C ASP A 157 -25.55 -8.57 36.65
N GLY A 158 -25.09 -8.80 37.89
CA GLY A 158 -25.11 -10.11 38.53
C GLY A 158 -24.05 -11.08 38.02
N VAL A 159 -22.94 -10.61 37.42
CA VAL A 159 -21.77 -11.44 37.09
C VAL A 159 -20.51 -10.86 37.72
N ARG A 160 -19.83 -11.63 38.57
CA ARG A 160 -18.58 -11.25 39.24
C ARG A 160 -17.48 -12.28 39.01
N VAL A 161 -16.23 -11.84 38.89
CA VAL A 161 -15.08 -12.70 38.63
C VAL A 161 -14.34 -13.02 39.93
N GLU A 162 -14.09 -14.30 40.16
CA GLU A 162 -13.21 -14.82 41.22
C GLU A 162 -11.93 -15.36 40.55
N ILE A 163 -10.76 -14.86 40.96
CA ILE A 163 -9.48 -15.34 40.40
C ILE A 163 -8.82 -16.32 41.38
N ILE A 164 -8.85 -17.60 41.00
CA ILE A 164 -8.08 -18.66 41.64
C ILE A 164 -6.67 -18.66 41.03
N ARG A 165 -5.63 -18.67 41.86
CA ARG A 165 -4.23 -18.76 41.40
C ARG A 165 -3.62 -20.07 41.87
N GLN A 166 -2.90 -20.74 40.98
CA GLN A 166 -2.11 -21.93 41.27
C GLN A 166 -0.68 -21.74 40.74
N VAL A 167 0.28 -22.41 41.36
CA VAL A 167 1.69 -22.42 40.94
C VAL A 167 1.95 -23.71 40.17
N ALA A 168 2.65 -23.61 39.04
CA ALA A 168 2.98 -24.73 38.17
C ALA A 168 4.38 -24.59 37.56
N THR A 169 4.84 -25.68 36.93
CA THR A 169 5.88 -25.65 35.90
C THR A 169 5.25 -25.86 34.52
N MET A 170 5.98 -25.59 33.44
CA MET A 170 5.52 -25.84 32.07
C MET A 170 5.06 -27.29 31.90
N GLU A 171 5.81 -28.25 32.45
CA GLU A 171 5.49 -29.68 32.48
C GLU A 171 4.25 -30.01 33.34
N THR A 172 4.20 -29.50 34.57
CA THR A 172 3.13 -29.87 35.52
C THR A 172 1.81 -29.11 35.32
N SER A 173 1.80 -28.09 34.46
CA SER A 173 0.65 -27.22 34.17
C SER A 173 -0.69 -27.95 33.99
N GLY A 174 -0.74 -29.01 33.18
CA GLY A 174 -1.95 -29.82 32.99
C GLY A 174 -2.41 -30.54 34.26
N ALA A 175 -1.48 -31.10 35.04
CA ALA A 175 -1.79 -31.77 36.31
C ALA A 175 -2.28 -30.78 37.37
N VAL A 176 -1.73 -29.57 37.42
CA VAL A 176 -2.16 -28.49 38.31
C VAL A 176 -3.58 -28.01 37.98
N ILE A 177 -3.92 -27.85 36.68
CA ILE A 177 -5.31 -27.58 36.26
C ILE A 177 -6.23 -28.72 36.69
N GLY A 178 -5.83 -29.98 36.48
CA GLY A 178 -6.61 -31.15 36.90
C GLY A 178 -6.88 -31.19 38.40
N LYS A 179 -5.89 -30.83 39.23
CA LYS A 179 -6.06 -30.70 40.69
C LYS A 179 -7.03 -29.58 41.05
N ALA A 180 -6.87 -28.39 40.46
CA ALA A 180 -7.76 -27.25 40.69
C ALA A 180 -9.22 -27.55 40.31
N LEU A 181 -9.46 -28.34 39.27
CA LEU A 181 -10.80 -28.79 38.86
C LEU A 181 -11.44 -29.80 39.82
N ASN A 182 -10.64 -30.58 40.55
CA ASN A 182 -11.13 -31.46 41.62
C ASN A 182 -11.47 -30.66 42.89
N GLU A 183 -10.78 -29.53 43.13
CA GLU A 183 -10.99 -28.62 44.26
C GLU A 183 -12.10 -27.57 43.99
N SER A 184 -12.36 -27.25 42.72
CA SER A 184 -13.43 -26.35 42.26
C SER A 184 -13.85 -26.74 40.84
N SER A 185 -14.85 -27.61 40.77
CA SER A 185 -15.41 -28.13 39.51
C SER A 185 -16.17 -27.09 38.69
N ASP A 186 -16.38 -25.91 39.25
CA ASP A 186 -17.06 -24.72 38.74
C ASP A 186 -16.12 -23.67 38.08
N VAL A 187 -14.81 -23.91 38.02
CA VAL A 187 -13.87 -23.10 37.20
C VAL A 187 -14.33 -23.05 35.73
N LEU A 188 -14.58 -21.86 35.19
CA LEU A 188 -15.15 -21.71 33.83
C LEU A 188 -14.07 -21.74 32.74
N LEU A 189 -12.91 -21.13 33.00
CA LEU A 189 -11.82 -20.93 32.04
C LEU A 189 -10.46 -20.78 32.75
N VAL A 190 -9.39 -20.92 31.98
CA VAL A 190 -8.00 -20.68 32.40
C VAL A 190 -7.46 -19.47 31.64
N ALA A 191 -6.81 -18.53 32.32
CA ALA A 191 -6.28 -17.29 31.76
C ALA A 191 -4.82 -17.05 32.19
N GLY A 192 -4.15 -16.09 31.55
CA GLY A 192 -2.79 -15.67 31.92
C GLY A 192 -1.67 -16.67 31.58
N VAL A 193 -1.96 -17.74 30.84
CA VAL A 193 -0.97 -18.77 30.51
C VAL A 193 0.01 -18.28 29.46
N ILE A 194 1.30 -18.42 29.75
CA ILE A 194 2.42 -17.98 28.91
C ILE A 194 3.26 -19.20 28.48
N GLY A 195 3.78 -19.16 27.25
CA GLY A 195 4.72 -20.14 26.73
C GLY A 195 4.06 -21.32 26.02
N ASP A 196 4.57 -21.66 24.85
CA ASP A 196 4.02 -22.66 23.93
C ASP A 196 4.00 -24.07 24.55
N ALA A 197 5.03 -24.42 25.32
CA ALA A 197 5.09 -25.68 26.07
C ALA A 197 3.99 -25.79 27.14
N THR A 198 3.71 -24.70 27.87
CA THR A 198 2.61 -24.64 28.85
C THR A 198 1.25 -24.84 28.19
N VAL A 199 1.05 -24.28 26.99
CA VAL A 199 -0.17 -24.49 26.21
C VAL A 199 -0.30 -25.95 25.79
N LEU A 200 0.77 -26.56 25.26
CA LEU A 200 0.76 -27.97 24.84
C LEU A 200 0.49 -28.94 26.00
N ASN A 201 1.12 -28.74 27.16
CA ASN A 201 0.96 -29.62 28.33
C ASN A 201 -0.38 -29.43 29.05
N SER A 202 -0.99 -28.24 28.98
CA SER A 202 -2.33 -28.00 29.53
C SER A 202 -3.47 -28.45 28.61
N LEU A 203 -3.29 -28.38 27.29
CA LEU A 203 -4.35 -28.60 26.30
C LEU A 203 -5.15 -29.91 26.45
N PRO A 204 -4.54 -31.09 26.75
CA PRO A 204 -5.29 -32.33 26.94
C PRO A 204 -6.29 -32.29 28.10
N VAL A 205 -5.98 -31.52 29.16
CA VAL A 205 -6.86 -31.34 30.33
C VAL A 205 -7.90 -30.26 30.04
N ILE A 206 -7.49 -29.16 29.41
CA ILE A 206 -8.39 -28.09 28.94
C ILE A 206 -9.52 -28.69 28.07
N MET A 207 -9.17 -29.48 27.04
CA MET A 207 -10.14 -30.12 26.15
C MET A 207 -11.03 -31.14 26.88
N ARG A 208 -10.44 -32.01 27.72
CA ARG A 208 -11.17 -33.05 28.46
C ARG A 208 -12.28 -32.48 29.36
N HIS A 209 -12.04 -31.33 29.98
CA HIS A 209 -12.99 -30.71 30.91
C HIS A 209 -13.83 -29.59 30.28
N GLY A 210 -13.71 -29.37 28.97
CA GLY A 210 -14.47 -28.36 28.22
C GLY A 210 -14.08 -26.92 28.54
N LEU A 211 -12.90 -26.69 29.13
CA LEU A 211 -12.41 -25.35 29.48
C LEU A 211 -12.05 -24.54 28.24
N VAL A 212 -11.99 -23.23 28.39
CA VAL A 212 -11.33 -22.33 27.45
C VAL A 212 -9.99 -21.90 28.05
N LEU A 213 -8.91 -22.01 27.27
CA LEU A 213 -7.65 -21.33 27.53
C LEU A 213 -7.69 -19.95 26.87
N PHE A 214 -7.88 -18.92 27.68
CA PHE A 214 -8.23 -17.57 27.26
C PHE A 214 -6.99 -16.66 27.23
N ALA A 215 -6.80 -15.99 26.10
CA ALA A 215 -5.69 -15.07 25.84
C ALA A 215 -4.26 -15.63 26.08
N PRO A 216 -3.93 -16.89 25.74
CA PRO A 216 -2.60 -17.43 26.03
C PRO A 216 -1.50 -16.72 25.23
N PHE A 217 -0.40 -16.40 25.92
CA PHE A 217 0.72 -15.64 25.37
C PHE A 217 1.77 -16.59 24.77
N THR A 218 1.66 -16.83 23.46
CA THR A 218 2.41 -17.84 22.70
C THR A 218 3.33 -17.22 21.65
N GLY A 219 4.42 -17.93 21.32
CA GLY A 219 5.47 -17.41 20.46
C GLY A 219 5.73 -18.15 19.16
N LEU A 220 5.14 -19.32 18.96
CA LEU A 220 5.30 -20.10 17.73
C LEU A 220 3.95 -20.47 17.12
N SER A 221 3.90 -20.55 15.79
CA SER A 221 2.71 -20.92 15.01
C SER A 221 2.39 -22.41 15.14
N LEU A 222 3.12 -23.15 15.98
CA LEU A 222 2.88 -24.55 16.32
C LEU A 222 1.59 -24.75 17.11
N VAL A 223 1.35 -23.88 18.08
CA VAL A 223 0.16 -23.91 18.96
C VAL A 223 -1.02 -23.09 18.42
N ARG A 224 -0.88 -22.56 17.20
CA ARG A 224 -1.90 -21.79 16.47
C ARG A 224 -2.69 -22.69 15.50
N GLY A 225 -3.81 -22.16 15.00
CA GLY A 225 -4.79 -22.90 14.22
C GLY A 225 -6.07 -23.22 15.01
N TRP A 226 -7.08 -23.78 14.32
CA TRP A 226 -8.41 -23.98 14.88
C TRP A 226 -8.44 -25.04 15.99
N ASN A 227 -8.69 -24.57 17.20
CA ASN A 227 -9.13 -25.38 18.33
C ASN A 227 -10.09 -24.51 19.17
N PRO A 228 -11.36 -24.90 19.36
CA PRO A 228 -12.34 -24.07 20.08
C PRO A 228 -11.92 -23.83 21.54
N ASN A 229 -11.15 -24.73 22.15
CA ASN A 229 -10.70 -24.58 23.53
C ASN A 229 -9.51 -23.61 23.71
N LEU A 230 -8.96 -23.04 22.63
CA LEU A 230 -7.92 -22.00 22.67
C LEU A 230 -8.49 -20.68 22.12
N TYR A 231 -8.35 -19.56 22.81
CA TYR A 231 -8.92 -18.27 22.40
C TYR A 231 -7.86 -17.16 22.38
N PHE A 232 -7.32 -16.85 21.19
CA PHE A 232 -6.18 -15.94 21.03
C PHE A 232 -6.61 -14.51 20.69
N LEU A 233 -6.20 -13.55 21.53
CA LEU A 233 -6.49 -12.13 21.34
C LEU A 233 -5.37 -11.35 20.62
N ARG A 234 -4.13 -11.88 20.62
CA ARG A 234 -2.97 -11.27 19.97
C ARG A 234 -2.80 -11.82 18.56
N ALA A 235 -2.25 -11.00 17.67
CA ALA A 235 -1.76 -11.47 16.37
C ALA A 235 -0.80 -12.66 16.55
N GLU A 236 -0.73 -13.50 15.53
CA GLU A 236 0.02 -14.75 15.60
C GLU A 236 1.46 -14.62 15.08
N PRO A 237 2.38 -15.52 15.48
CA PRO A 237 3.80 -15.43 15.10
C PRO A 237 4.05 -15.47 13.59
N ALA A 238 3.19 -16.15 12.81
CA ALA A 238 3.21 -16.11 11.35
C ALA A 238 2.89 -14.71 10.79
N ALA A 239 1.97 -13.96 11.40
CA ALA A 239 1.71 -12.56 11.04
C ALA A 239 2.88 -11.65 11.45
N GLU A 240 3.48 -11.91 12.63
CA GLU A 240 4.70 -11.23 13.07
C GLU A 240 5.86 -11.45 12.08
N LEU A 241 6.02 -12.67 11.56
CA LEU A 241 6.98 -13.00 10.52
C LEU A 241 6.73 -12.24 9.20
N LEU A 242 5.48 -12.21 8.70
CA LEU A 242 5.14 -11.48 7.47
C LEU A 242 5.44 -9.98 7.62
N ALA A 243 5.16 -9.39 8.78
CA ALA A 243 5.50 -8.00 9.08
C ALA A 243 7.02 -7.74 9.04
N LEU A 244 7.83 -8.60 9.67
CA LEU A 244 9.30 -8.47 9.66
C LEU A 244 9.90 -8.68 8.26
N LEU A 245 9.37 -9.63 7.46
CA LEU A 245 9.77 -9.84 6.06
C LEU A 245 9.46 -8.60 5.21
N ARG A 246 8.23 -8.08 5.30
CA ARG A 246 7.83 -6.84 4.62
C ARG A 246 8.73 -5.67 5.02
N TYR A 247 8.98 -5.49 6.31
CA TYR A 247 9.81 -4.40 6.82
C TYR A 247 11.26 -4.47 6.30
N ALA A 248 11.87 -5.65 6.33
CA ALA A 248 13.24 -5.87 5.84
C ALA A 248 13.38 -5.61 4.33
N LEU A 249 12.42 -6.05 3.52
CA LEU A 249 12.49 -6.00 2.06
C LEU A 249 12.03 -4.67 1.46
N ALA A 250 11.08 -3.99 2.11
CA ALA A 250 10.43 -2.78 1.58
C ALA A 250 10.94 -1.47 2.21
N HIS A 251 11.23 -1.46 3.52
CA HIS A 251 11.59 -0.24 4.26
C HIS A 251 13.10 -0.18 4.56
N LEU A 252 13.68 -1.28 5.06
CA LEU A 252 15.15 -1.40 5.16
C LEU A 252 15.79 -1.67 3.79
N ARG A 253 15.00 -2.19 2.83
CA ARG A 253 15.41 -2.51 1.45
C ARG A 253 16.71 -3.32 1.37
N VAL A 254 16.95 -4.23 2.32
CA VAL A 254 18.19 -5.00 2.32
C VAL A 254 18.31 -5.87 1.08
N ARG A 255 19.54 -6.12 0.61
CA ARG A 255 19.81 -7.10 -0.45
C ARG A 255 20.03 -8.50 0.15
N ARG A 256 20.75 -8.57 1.27
CA ARG A 256 21.08 -9.81 2.01
C ARG A 256 20.33 -9.89 3.34
N LEU A 257 19.31 -10.75 3.38
CA LEU A 257 18.50 -11.02 4.57
C LEU A 257 18.86 -12.41 5.13
N GLY A 258 19.40 -12.44 6.34
CA GLY A 258 19.65 -13.68 7.07
C GLY A 258 18.44 -14.12 7.89
N PHE A 259 18.39 -15.40 8.24
CA PHE A 259 17.41 -15.97 9.15
C PHE A 259 18.10 -16.80 10.24
N MET A 260 17.59 -16.75 11.47
CA MET A 260 18.01 -17.62 12.57
C MET A 260 16.80 -18.32 13.16
N TYR A 261 16.92 -19.62 13.38
CA TYR A 261 15.95 -20.41 14.14
C TYR A 261 16.63 -21.53 14.92
N LEU A 262 15.85 -22.26 15.71
CA LEU A 262 16.25 -23.52 16.34
C LEU A 262 15.37 -24.63 15.76
N GLN A 263 15.93 -25.79 15.45
CA GLN A 263 15.28 -26.89 14.73
C GLN A 263 14.81 -28.01 15.68
N GLY A 264 13.73 -28.70 15.30
CA GLY A 264 13.15 -29.84 16.00
C GLY A 264 11.70 -29.59 16.37
N ASP A 265 10.93 -30.65 16.61
CA ASP A 265 9.46 -30.74 16.66
C ASP A 265 8.65 -29.57 17.26
N TYR A 266 9.26 -28.74 18.12
CA TYR A 266 8.63 -27.65 18.83
C TYR A 266 9.11 -26.23 18.48
N PHE A 267 10.12 -26.06 17.62
CA PHE A 267 10.84 -24.79 17.45
C PHE A 267 11.02 -24.40 15.97
N GLY A 268 10.67 -23.16 15.61
CA GLY A 268 11.13 -22.41 14.43
C GLY A 268 10.91 -22.95 13.01
N ASP A 269 10.72 -24.26 12.81
CA ASP A 269 10.65 -24.92 11.50
C ASP A 269 9.42 -24.45 10.68
N ARG A 270 8.30 -24.11 11.34
CA ARG A 270 7.10 -23.56 10.67
C ARG A 270 7.38 -22.16 10.11
N GLU A 271 7.96 -21.30 10.93
CA GLU A 271 8.30 -19.92 10.61
C GLU A 271 9.37 -19.88 9.51
N TYR A 272 10.40 -20.72 9.60
CA TYR A 272 11.42 -20.87 8.56
C TYR A 272 10.82 -21.35 7.23
N ALA A 273 9.99 -22.39 7.24
CA ALA A 273 9.34 -22.90 6.04
C ALA A 273 8.38 -21.87 5.40
N GLN A 274 7.69 -21.05 6.21
CA GLN A 274 6.88 -19.93 5.71
C GLN A 274 7.77 -18.82 5.12
N ALA A 275 8.88 -18.46 5.78
CA ALA A 275 9.82 -17.47 5.28
C ALA A 275 10.42 -17.88 3.93
N GLN A 276 10.87 -19.14 3.78
CA GLN A 276 11.34 -19.67 2.50
C GLN A 276 10.26 -19.62 1.41
N ARG A 277 9.03 -20.06 1.72
CA ARG A 277 7.90 -20.05 0.77
C ARG A 277 7.58 -18.63 0.27
N VAL A 278 7.51 -17.68 1.19
CA VAL A 278 7.20 -16.27 0.90
C VAL A 278 8.33 -15.61 0.10
N MET A 279 9.59 -15.77 0.53
CA MET A 279 10.76 -15.27 -0.21
C MET A 279 10.82 -15.83 -1.64
N SER A 280 10.68 -17.15 -1.81
CA SER A 280 10.72 -17.80 -3.12
C SER A 280 9.54 -17.39 -4.01
N GLY A 281 8.35 -17.16 -3.43
CA GLY A 281 7.20 -16.56 -4.12
C GLY A 281 7.57 -15.21 -4.73
N MET A 282 8.09 -14.29 -3.91
CA MET A 282 8.58 -12.96 -4.32
C MET A 282 9.75 -13.00 -5.32
N GLY A 283 10.46 -14.13 -5.41
CA GLY A 283 11.64 -14.30 -6.27
C GLY A 283 12.95 -13.90 -5.58
N TYR A 284 12.99 -13.98 -4.25
CA TYR A 284 14.17 -13.73 -3.41
C TYR A 284 14.56 -14.97 -2.62
N GLU A 285 15.79 -14.98 -2.10
CA GLU A 285 16.32 -16.02 -1.22
C GLU A 285 16.91 -15.39 0.05
N LEU A 286 17.02 -16.20 1.11
CA LEU A 286 17.73 -15.81 2.33
C LEU A 286 19.24 -15.92 2.07
N SER A 287 20.01 -14.90 2.43
CA SER A 287 21.45 -14.88 2.14
C SER A 287 22.26 -15.85 2.98
N GLY A 288 21.74 -16.20 4.16
CA GLY A 288 22.34 -17.14 5.09
C GLY A 288 21.34 -17.57 6.16
N VAL A 289 21.42 -18.82 6.60
CA VAL A 289 20.52 -19.40 7.60
C VAL A 289 21.34 -20.00 8.73
N PHE A 290 21.11 -19.55 9.95
CA PHE A 290 21.66 -20.17 11.15
C PHE A 290 20.60 -21.06 11.79
N PHE A 291 20.94 -22.31 12.04
CA PHE A 291 20.08 -23.26 12.73
C PHE A 291 20.90 -24.20 13.61
N LEU A 292 20.29 -24.64 14.70
CA LEU A 292 20.82 -25.62 15.66
C LEU A 292 19.66 -26.46 16.19
N ASN A 293 19.87 -27.73 16.48
CA ASN A 293 18.87 -28.55 17.16
C ASN A 293 18.53 -27.91 18.53
N GLY A 294 17.29 -27.47 18.71
CA GLY A 294 16.85 -26.81 19.93
C GLY A 294 16.80 -27.79 21.10
N SER A 295 17.28 -27.35 22.26
CA SER A 295 17.18 -28.11 23.49
C SER A 295 16.80 -27.21 24.67
N MET A 296 15.83 -27.66 25.45
CA MET A 296 15.51 -27.05 26.76
C MET A 296 16.53 -27.44 27.84
N SER A 297 17.44 -28.38 27.56
CA SER A 297 18.51 -28.76 28.49
C SER A 297 19.56 -27.66 28.60
N HIS A 298 20.06 -27.42 29.82
CA HIS A 298 20.87 -26.24 30.15
C HIS A 298 22.26 -26.19 29.49
N GLY A 299 22.68 -27.26 28.79
CA GLY A 299 23.97 -27.30 28.09
C GLY A 299 24.03 -26.49 26.79
N GLY A 300 22.88 -26.26 26.15
CA GLY A 300 22.81 -25.69 24.80
C GLY A 300 23.51 -26.55 23.73
N ALA A 301 23.79 -25.97 22.56
CA ALA A 301 24.56 -26.64 21.52
C ALA A 301 26.04 -26.77 21.90
N ARG A 302 26.64 -27.93 21.58
CA ARG A 302 28.11 -28.12 21.72
C ARG A 302 28.85 -27.00 20.99
N LYS A 303 29.90 -26.48 21.62
CA LYS A 303 30.63 -25.30 21.14
C LYS A 303 31.05 -25.44 19.69
N GLU A 304 31.58 -26.61 19.31
CA GLU A 304 32.11 -26.89 17.97
C GLU A 304 31.00 -26.85 16.91
N VAL A 305 29.79 -27.27 17.26
CA VAL A 305 28.61 -27.26 16.38
C VAL A 305 28.09 -25.83 16.21
N PHE A 306 27.96 -25.09 17.32
CA PHE A 306 27.58 -23.67 17.26
C PHE A 306 28.59 -22.86 16.44
N ASP A 307 29.87 -23.00 16.75
CA ASP A 307 30.92 -22.15 16.17
C ASP A 307 31.09 -22.46 14.68
N ALA A 308 30.93 -23.72 14.24
CA ALA A 308 30.88 -24.08 12.81
C ALA A 308 29.65 -23.50 12.09
N ALA A 309 28.45 -23.59 12.69
CA ALA A 309 27.23 -22.96 12.16
C ALA A 309 27.36 -21.42 12.11
N TRP A 310 28.05 -20.83 13.08
CA TRP A 310 28.30 -19.40 13.12
C TRP A 310 29.20 -18.94 11.98
N GLU A 311 30.33 -19.59 11.76
CA GLU A 311 31.27 -19.18 10.70
C GLU A 311 30.64 -19.33 9.30
N ALA A 312 29.87 -20.40 9.07
CA ALA A 312 29.10 -20.57 7.83
C ALA A 312 28.05 -19.46 7.62
N PHE A 313 27.34 -19.06 8.68
CA PHE A 313 26.36 -17.98 8.62
C PHE A 313 26.99 -16.59 8.43
N ALA A 314 28.02 -16.27 9.22
CA ALA A 314 28.63 -14.95 9.26
C ALA A 314 29.33 -14.57 7.95
N GLU A 315 29.87 -15.55 7.22
CA GLU A 315 30.52 -15.30 5.93
C GLU A 315 29.54 -14.90 4.81
N THR A 316 28.23 -15.11 5.01
CA THR A 316 27.18 -14.56 4.13
C THR A 316 26.97 -13.05 4.29
N ARG A 317 27.55 -12.46 5.36
CA ARG A 317 27.57 -11.02 5.67
C ARG A 317 26.17 -10.37 5.54
N PRO A 318 25.15 -10.88 6.24
CA PRO A 318 23.78 -10.38 6.17
C PRO A 318 23.71 -8.88 6.54
N GLN A 319 22.74 -8.16 5.96
CA GLN A 319 22.49 -6.74 6.26
C GLN A 319 21.34 -6.57 7.25
N ALA A 320 20.42 -7.53 7.28
CA ALA A 320 19.44 -7.71 8.35
C ALA A 320 19.33 -9.19 8.68
N VAL A 321 18.94 -9.52 9.90
CA VAL A 321 18.69 -10.90 10.36
C VAL A 321 17.35 -10.95 11.08
N ILE A 322 16.47 -11.83 10.64
CA ILE A 322 15.25 -12.18 11.37
C ILE A 322 15.56 -13.36 12.29
N VAL A 323 15.19 -13.26 13.57
CA VAL A 323 15.47 -14.25 14.62
C VAL A 323 14.15 -14.84 15.12
N PHE A 324 13.87 -16.11 14.80
CA PHE A 324 12.74 -16.91 15.29
C PHE A 324 13.25 -18.15 16.06
N GLY A 325 13.93 -17.90 17.18
CA GLY A 325 14.35 -18.92 18.15
C GLY A 325 13.51 -18.89 19.44
N LEU A 326 13.87 -19.75 20.40
CA LEU A 326 13.40 -19.63 21.79
C LEU A 326 14.22 -18.58 22.57
N PRO A 327 13.72 -18.04 23.70
CA PRO A 327 14.47 -17.13 24.57
C PRO A 327 15.58 -17.81 25.42
N ILE A 328 16.26 -18.83 24.87
CA ILE A 328 17.29 -19.64 25.56
C ILE A 328 18.73 -19.19 25.26
N ASN A 329 19.70 -19.84 25.92
CA ASN A 329 21.12 -19.51 25.86
C ASN A 329 21.73 -19.55 24.44
N ASP A 330 21.33 -20.49 23.57
CA ASP A 330 21.85 -20.55 22.20
C ASP A 330 21.42 -19.33 21.37
N THR A 331 20.17 -18.88 21.48
CA THR A 331 19.68 -17.64 20.87
C THR A 331 20.39 -16.41 21.44
N ALA A 332 20.63 -16.38 22.77
CA ALA A 332 21.42 -15.31 23.40
C ALA A 332 22.88 -15.30 22.93
N LYS A 333 23.51 -16.47 22.74
CA LYS A 333 24.86 -16.61 22.17
C LYS A 333 24.89 -16.14 20.72
N PHE A 334 23.87 -16.48 19.92
CA PHE A 334 23.72 -15.99 18.54
C PHE A 334 23.61 -14.47 18.48
N VAL A 335 22.68 -13.86 19.22
CA VAL A 335 22.50 -12.40 19.23
C VAL A 335 23.77 -11.68 19.71
N ARG A 336 24.42 -12.18 20.77
CA ARG A 336 25.70 -11.61 21.26
C ARG A 336 26.80 -11.69 20.21
N ARG A 337 26.91 -12.82 19.50
CA ARG A 337 27.92 -13.02 18.45
C ARG A 337 27.63 -12.16 17.22
N MET A 338 26.36 -12.02 16.83
CA MET A 338 25.92 -11.12 15.76
C MET A 338 26.34 -9.67 16.03
N LEU A 339 26.17 -9.19 17.26
CA LEU A 339 26.55 -7.83 17.69
C LEU A 339 28.06 -7.61 17.87
N THR A 340 28.90 -8.65 17.82
CA THR A 340 30.35 -8.56 18.12
C THR A 340 31.28 -9.04 17.00
N ASP A 341 30.80 -9.87 16.07
CA ASP A 341 31.56 -10.28 14.89
C ASP A 341 31.53 -9.17 13.83
N ARG A 342 32.72 -8.75 13.34
CA ARG A 342 32.86 -7.66 12.36
C ARG A 342 32.12 -7.89 11.04
N ARG A 343 31.76 -9.14 10.71
CA ARG A 343 30.97 -9.48 9.51
C ARG A 343 29.47 -9.19 9.66
N THR A 344 28.97 -9.05 10.89
CA THR A 344 27.54 -8.95 11.21
C THR A 344 27.17 -7.80 12.16
N ALA A 345 28.13 -7.18 12.85
CA ALA A 345 27.86 -6.16 13.89
C ALA A 345 27.13 -4.90 13.37
N GLY A 346 27.21 -4.61 12.07
CA GLY A 346 26.46 -3.53 11.42
C GLY A 346 25.10 -3.93 10.82
N ALA A 347 24.63 -5.17 11.04
CA ALA A 347 23.36 -5.65 10.51
C ALA A 347 22.18 -5.29 11.42
N TYR A 348 21.01 -5.03 10.83
CA TYR A 348 19.75 -4.87 11.58
C TYR A 348 19.32 -6.20 12.22
N LEU A 349 18.84 -6.15 13.46
CA LEU A 349 18.36 -7.30 14.22
C LEU A 349 16.84 -7.22 14.39
N LEU A 350 16.12 -8.15 13.76
CA LEU A 350 14.66 -8.21 13.72
C LEU A 350 14.16 -9.44 14.50
N ALA A 351 13.19 -9.26 15.41
CA ALA A 351 12.68 -10.37 16.23
C ALA A 351 11.18 -10.24 16.58
N PRO A 352 10.45 -11.35 16.83
CA PRO A 352 9.07 -11.33 17.31
C PRO A 352 8.99 -10.80 18.75
N VAL A 353 7.80 -10.38 19.19
CA VAL A 353 7.58 -9.70 20.49
C VAL A 353 8.05 -10.55 21.69
N MET A 354 7.98 -11.88 21.55
CA MET A 354 8.44 -12.86 22.55
C MET A 354 9.95 -12.82 22.84
N LEU A 355 10.76 -12.41 21.85
CA LEU A 355 12.22 -12.31 21.99
C LEU A 355 12.69 -10.90 22.34
N GLN A 356 11.77 -9.93 22.46
CA GLN A 356 12.10 -8.53 22.72
C GLN A 356 12.93 -8.34 23.99
N GLU A 357 12.60 -9.02 25.09
CA GLU A 357 13.40 -8.99 26.33
C GLU A 357 14.83 -9.51 26.08
N LEU A 358 14.97 -10.73 25.56
CA LEU A 358 16.29 -11.35 25.34
C LEU A 358 17.15 -10.48 24.44
N VAL A 359 16.60 -10.00 23.32
CA VAL A 359 17.31 -9.16 22.36
C VAL A 359 17.77 -7.87 23.01
N LEU A 360 16.90 -7.17 23.75
CA LEU A 360 17.26 -5.93 24.43
C LEU A 360 18.26 -6.15 25.58
N ARG A 361 18.10 -7.21 26.39
CA ARG A 361 19.05 -7.57 27.46
C ARG A 361 20.43 -7.90 26.90
N VAL A 362 20.50 -8.68 25.82
CA VAL A 362 21.78 -9.02 25.19
C VAL A 362 22.41 -7.80 24.50
N TRP A 363 21.62 -6.94 23.86
CA TRP A 363 22.12 -5.70 23.25
C TRP A 363 22.59 -4.67 24.28
N ARG A 364 21.81 -4.42 25.35
CA ARG A 364 22.22 -3.59 26.50
C ARG A 364 23.55 -4.10 27.10
N ALA A 365 23.70 -5.42 27.27
CA ALA A 365 24.93 -6.02 27.78
C ALA A 365 26.11 -5.95 26.77
N ALA A 366 25.85 -6.03 25.47
CA ALA A 366 26.87 -5.89 24.43
C ALA A 366 27.38 -4.44 24.34
N VAL A 367 26.49 -3.46 24.40
CA VAL A 367 26.82 -2.02 24.41
C VAL A 367 27.59 -1.65 25.68
N ALA A 368 27.16 -2.13 26.85
CA ALA A 368 27.93 -2.00 28.09
C ALA A 368 29.30 -2.72 28.04
N GLY A 369 29.47 -3.70 27.16
CA GLY A 369 30.73 -4.39 26.85
C GLY A 369 31.57 -3.73 25.75
N GLY A 370 31.18 -2.55 25.24
CA GLY A 370 31.94 -1.79 24.24
C GLY A 370 31.51 -1.98 22.78
N VAL A 371 30.36 -2.58 22.50
CA VAL A 371 29.73 -2.52 21.17
C VAL A 371 29.14 -1.13 20.94
N GLU A 372 29.27 -0.61 19.72
CA GLU A 372 28.69 0.69 19.34
C GLU A 372 27.16 0.68 19.45
N PHE A 373 26.59 1.75 20.02
CA PHE A 373 25.14 1.93 20.08
C PHE A 373 24.65 2.55 18.76
N VAL A 374 23.94 1.77 17.94
CA VAL A 374 23.36 2.23 16.68
C VAL A 374 21.83 2.38 16.82
N PRO A 375 21.30 3.62 16.82
CA PRO A 375 19.85 3.85 16.90
C PRO A 375 19.09 3.17 15.76
N GLY A 376 18.01 2.46 16.08
CA GLY A 376 17.19 1.73 15.11
C GLY A 376 17.81 0.45 14.53
N GLN A 377 18.97 0.00 15.03
CA GLN A 377 19.54 -1.30 14.64
C GLN A 377 18.66 -2.47 15.10
N VAL A 378 18.17 -2.39 16.34
CA VAL A 378 17.27 -3.40 16.93
C VAL A 378 15.83 -3.02 16.64
N ILE A 379 15.09 -3.98 16.09
CA ILE A 379 13.70 -3.85 15.66
C ILE A 379 12.93 -5.07 16.19
N THR A 380 11.74 -4.86 16.74
CA THR A 380 10.81 -5.95 17.10
C THR A 380 9.42 -5.70 16.57
N THR A 381 8.60 -6.74 16.57
CA THR A 381 7.15 -6.59 16.49
C THR A 381 6.54 -6.25 17.86
N GLY A 382 5.33 -5.71 17.83
CA GLY A 382 4.37 -5.77 18.93
C GLY A 382 3.00 -6.17 18.42
N THR A 383 2.15 -6.73 19.28
CA THR A 383 0.75 -7.08 18.94
C THR A 383 -0.26 -6.13 19.56
N ASN A 384 0.20 -4.94 19.95
CA ASN A 384 -0.55 -3.83 20.54
C ASN A 384 0.30 -2.55 20.48
N PRO A 385 -0.32 -1.35 20.51
CA PRO A 385 0.39 -0.07 20.60
C PRO A 385 1.30 0.02 21.84
N LEU A 386 2.23 0.97 21.85
CA LEU A 386 3.03 1.27 23.04
C LEU A 386 2.17 1.91 24.15
N ALA A 387 2.49 1.57 25.40
CA ALA A 387 1.81 2.10 26.60
C ALA A 387 1.82 3.64 26.73
N LYS A 388 2.75 4.31 26.03
CA LYS A 388 2.89 5.77 25.96
C LYS A 388 2.19 6.41 24.75
N ASP A 389 1.69 5.63 23.80
CA ASP A 389 1.11 6.13 22.56
C ASP A 389 -0.34 6.57 22.76
N THR A 390 -0.53 7.85 23.11
CA THR A 390 -1.84 8.42 23.42
C THR A 390 -2.67 8.79 22.20
N GLN A 391 -2.24 8.46 20.96
CA GLN A 391 -3.13 8.61 19.79
C GLN A 391 -4.34 7.68 19.89
N TYR A 392 -4.18 6.53 20.56
CA TYR A 392 -5.25 5.58 20.84
C TYR A 392 -6.04 5.94 22.11
N GLU A 393 -7.37 5.99 22.00
CA GLU A 393 -8.28 6.16 23.14
C GLU A 393 -8.13 5.02 24.15
N ALA A 394 -7.94 3.78 23.65
CA ALA A 394 -7.66 2.61 24.48
C ALA A 394 -6.42 2.78 25.35
N ILE A 395 -5.34 3.35 24.80
CA ILE A 395 -4.11 3.61 25.57
C ILE A 395 -4.35 4.74 26.58
N GLN A 396 -5.04 5.81 26.22
CA GLN A 396 -5.40 6.87 27.17
C GLN A 396 -6.24 6.33 28.35
N ARG A 397 -7.11 5.34 28.12
CA ARG A 397 -7.90 4.67 29.16
C ARG A 397 -7.04 3.70 29.99
N PHE A 398 -6.21 2.89 29.34
CA PHE A 398 -5.21 2.03 29.98
C PHE A 398 -4.32 2.79 30.96
N GLN A 399 -3.73 3.94 30.56
CA GLN A 399 -2.83 4.71 31.44
C GLN A 399 -3.53 5.16 32.73
N LYS A 400 -4.82 5.52 32.65
CA LYS A 400 -5.64 5.91 33.82
C LYS A 400 -5.90 4.70 34.72
N VAL A 401 -6.32 3.57 34.13
CA VAL A 401 -6.61 2.31 34.83
C VAL A 401 -5.35 1.75 35.50
N MET A 402 -4.22 1.66 34.79
CA MET A 402 -2.98 1.08 35.31
C MET A 402 -2.35 1.94 36.40
N ARG A 403 -2.37 3.28 36.28
CA ARG A 403 -1.88 4.17 37.34
C ARG A 403 -2.72 4.07 38.62
N ALA A 404 -4.04 3.93 38.51
CA ALA A 404 -4.91 3.65 39.65
C ALA A 404 -4.64 2.24 40.23
N TYR A 405 -4.54 1.25 39.33
CA TYR A 405 -3.90 -0.06 39.46
C TYR A 405 -2.78 -0.13 40.50
N LEU A 406 -1.61 0.37 40.09
CA LEU A 406 -0.35 0.36 40.83
C LEU A 406 -0.35 1.27 42.06
N THR A 407 -1.34 2.16 42.21
CA THR A 407 -1.46 3.03 43.38
C THR A 407 -2.33 2.46 44.49
N HIS A 408 -3.43 1.76 44.15
CA HIS A 408 -4.49 1.45 45.11
C HIS A 408 -4.79 -0.04 45.32
N SER A 409 -4.29 -0.93 44.45
CA SER A 409 -4.53 -2.38 44.57
C SER A 409 -3.80 -3.07 45.74
N GLY A 410 -2.81 -2.41 46.34
CA GLY A 410 -1.93 -2.99 47.36
C GLY A 410 -0.88 -3.98 46.81
N ARG A 411 -0.92 -4.30 45.52
CA ARG A 411 0.12 -5.08 44.82
C ARG A 411 1.45 -4.31 44.81
N LYS A 412 2.57 -5.04 44.90
CA LYS A 412 3.94 -4.47 45.00
C LYS A 412 4.89 -4.95 43.90
N TYR A 413 4.36 -5.30 42.72
CA TYR A 413 5.17 -5.72 41.57
C TYR A 413 6.18 -4.66 41.12
N TYR A 414 5.83 -3.36 41.25
CA TYR A 414 6.66 -2.23 40.86
C TYR A 414 6.67 -1.17 41.97
N SER A 415 7.82 -0.51 42.16
CA SER A 415 7.95 0.64 43.07
C SER A 415 7.50 1.96 42.44
N ASP A 416 7.53 2.04 41.11
CA ASP A 416 7.18 3.22 40.32
C ASP A 416 5.78 3.07 39.71
N LYS A 417 4.90 4.04 39.99
CA LYS A 417 3.50 4.05 39.51
C LYS A 417 3.36 4.36 38.02
N ASP A 418 4.42 4.87 37.39
CA ASP A 418 4.53 5.18 35.97
C ASP A 418 5.54 4.26 35.27
N HIS A 419 5.87 3.10 35.86
CA HIS A 419 6.80 2.12 35.29
C HIS A 419 6.47 1.76 33.84
N PHE A 420 5.19 1.58 33.52
CA PHE A 420 4.68 1.28 32.19
C PHE A 420 4.92 2.38 31.13
N LEU A 421 5.32 3.59 31.52
CA LEU A 421 5.75 4.67 30.61
C LEU A 421 7.28 4.79 30.51
N LYS A 422 8.01 4.06 31.35
CA LYS A 422 9.46 4.15 31.54
C LYS A 422 10.18 2.95 30.95
N ASP A 423 9.64 1.73 31.12
CA ASP A 423 10.04 0.54 30.36
C ASP A 423 8.97 0.18 29.31
N ASP A 424 9.36 0.20 28.03
CA ASP A 424 8.47 -0.07 26.89
C ASP A 424 8.17 -1.57 26.70
N VAL A 425 8.92 -2.47 27.36
CA VAL A 425 8.71 -3.93 27.32
C VAL A 425 7.64 -4.32 28.33
N ASP A 426 7.85 -3.97 29.60
CA ASP A 426 6.88 -4.23 30.68
C ASP A 426 5.57 -3.47 30.41
N GLY A 427 5.65 -2.21 29.98
CA GLY A 427 4.46 -1.44 29.55
C GLY A 427 3.73 -2.10 28.37
N GLY A 428 4.46 -2.67 27.41
CA GLY A 428 3.87 -3.42 26.29
C GLY A 428 3.11 -4.68 26.74
N MET A 429 3.66 -5.42 27.71
CA MET A 429 3.00 -6.58 28.32
C MET A 429 1.77 -6.18 29.16
N MET A 430 1.85 -5.08 29.91
CA MET A 430 0.71 -4.55 30.67
C MET A 430 -0.46 -4.14 29.77
N VAL A 431 -0.19 -3.54 28.61
CA VAL A 431 -1.24 -3.24 27.60
C VAL A 431 -1.86 -4.54 27.07
N ALA A 432 -1.05 -5.54 26.71
CA ALA A 432 -1.54 -6.83 26.23
C ALA A 432 -2.43 -7.54 27.27
N GLY A 433 -2.03 -7.52 28.54
CA GLY A 433 -2.80 -8.07 29.67
C GLY A 433 -4.09 -7.29 29.91
N TRP A 434 -4.05 -5.95 29.85
CA TRP A 434 -5.22 -5.11 30.02
C TRP A 434 -6.25 -5.32 28.92
N ILE A 435 -5.84 -5.37 27.65
CA ILE A 435 -6.71 -5.75 26.52
C ILE A 435 -7.34 -7.13 26.79
N ALA A 436 -6.58 -8.09 27.34
CA ALA A 436 -7.14 -9.39 27.70
C ALA A 436 -8.19 -9.33 28.81
N GLY A 437 -7.99 -8.53 29.86
CA GLY A 437 -8.99 -8.35 30.92
C GLY A 437 -10.23 -7.55 30.49
N GLU A 438 -10.06 -6.59 29.57
CA GLU A 438 -11.16 -5.86 28.92
C GLU A 438 -12.02 -6.79 28.06
N VAL A 439 -11.38 -7.58 27.17
CA VAL A 439 -12.07 -8.56 26.33
C VAL A 439 -12.68 -9.68 27.18
N LEU A 440 -12.03 -10.11 28.27
CA LEU A 440 -12.60 -11.07 29.23
C LEU A 440 -13.87 -10.53 29.90
N SER A 441 -13.87 -9.24 30.27
CA SER A 441 -15.07 -8.59 30.84
C SER A 441 -16.23 -8.62 29.83
N GLN A 442 -15.97 -8.32 28.56
CA GLN A 442 -16.97 -8.43 27.49
C GLN A 442 -17.36 -9.89 27.16
N ALA A 443 -16.43 -10.84 27.30
CA ALA A 443 -16.67 -12.27 27.09
C ALA A 443 -17.67 -12.83 28.11
N LEU A 444 -17.52 -12.45 29.38
CA LEU A 444 -18.32 -12.88 30.51
C LEU A 444 -19.62 -12.07 30.71
N GLY A 445 -19.92 -11.11 29.83
CA GLY A 445 -20.96 -10.09 30.01
C GLY A 445 -22.43 -10.54 30.04
N SER A 446 -22.74 -11.83 30.23
CA SER A 446 -24.11 -12.33 30.36
C SER A 446 -24.18 -13.60 31.20
N ARG A 447 -25.12 -13.64 32.15
CA ARG A 447 -25.43 -14.82 32.98
C ARG A 447 -25.78 -16.07 32.14
N GLU A 448 -26.42 -15.89 30.98
CA GLU A 448 -26.75 -16.99 30.06
C GLU A 448 -25.53 -17.58 29.36
N TRP A 449 -24.44 -16.81 29.20
CA TRP A 449 -23.19 -17.32 28.64
C TRP A 449 -22.34 -18.03 29.70
N VAL A 450 -22.26 -17.48 30.92
CA VAL A 450 -21.33 -17.97 31.95
C VAL A 450 -21.87 -19.09 32.85
N LYS A 451 -23.15 -19.46 32.73
CA LYS A 451 -23.82 -20.49 33.55
C LYS A 451 -23.15 -21.87 33.51
N ASP A 452 -22.48 -22.22 32.41
CA ASP A 452 -21.72 -23.46 32.27
C ASP A 452 -20.66 -23.34 31.15
N ARG A 453 -19.67 -24.23 31.14
CA ARG A 453 -18.56 -24.19 30.17
C ARG A 453 -18.98 -24.35 28.71
N LYS A 454 -20.01 -25.16 28.41
CA LYS A 454 -20.52 -25.39 27.06
C LYS A 454 -21.26 -24.15 26.56
N SER A 455 -22.07 -23.52 27.42
CA SER A 455 -22.69 -22.22 27.13
C SER A 455 -21.65 -21.12 26.89
N PHE A 456 -20.58 -21.09 27.69
CA PHE A 456 -19.52 -20.11 27.53
C PHE A 456 -18.75 -20.32 26.23
N LEU A 457 -18.28 -21.55 25.97
CA LEU A 457 -17.60 -21.95 24.74
C LEU A 457 -18.44 -21.61 23.49
N ALA A 458 -19.74 -21.93 23.49
CA ALA A 458 -20.64 -21.57 22.39
C ALA A 458 -20.77 -20.05 22.21
N SER A 459 -20.80 -19.28 23.31
CA SER A 459 -20.89 -17.82 23.26
C SER A 459 -19.68 -17.15 22.62
N LEU A 460 -18.47 -17.74 22.72
CA LEU A 460 -17.24 -17.13 22.20
C LEU A 460 -17.14 -17.14 20.68
N TYR A 461 -17.86 -18.06 20.02
CA TYR A 461 -17.74 -18.35 18.59
C TYR A 461 -19.01 -18.03 17.77
N ASN A 462 -20.00 -17.42 18.41
CA ASN A 462 -21.23 -16.96 17.76
C ASN A 462 -21.02 -15.60 17.06
N GLN A 463 -20.17 -15.58 16.02
CA GLN A 463 -19.84 -14.40 15.20
C GLN A 463 -19.41 -13.20 16.04
N ARG A 464 -18.46 -13.42 16.97
CA ARG A 464 -18.16 -12.46 18.04
C ARG A 464 -17.05 -11.50 17.64
N ARG A 465 -17.26 -10.22 17.91
CA ARG A 465 -16.28 -9.13 17.82
C ARG A 465 -16.24 -8.41 19.17
N TYR A 466 -15.07 -7.92 19.55
CA TYR A 466 -14.91 -7.04 20.70
C TYR A 466 -14.32 -5.70 20.25
N MET A 467 -14.67 -4.66 20.98
CA MET A 467 -14.18 -3.31 20.76
C MET A 467 -13.70 -2.77 22.12
N VAL A 468 -12.40 -2.54 22.23
CA VAL A 468 -11.75 -1.97 23.42
C VAL A 468 -11.42 -0.53 23.08
N ASP A 469 -12.42 0.34 23.29
CA ASP A 469 -12.45 1.72 22.80
C ASP A 469 -12.28 1.79 21.27
N ASP A 470 -11.07 2.03 20.76
CA ASP A 470 -10.70 2.07 19.35
C ASP A 470 -9.95 0.82 18.84
N ILE A 471 -9.59 -0.12 19.73
CA ILE A 471 -8.94 -1.39 19.35
C ILE A 471 -9.98 -2.48 19.10
N VAL A 472 -10.02 -3.02 17.87
CA VAL A 472 -10.91 -4.12 17.48
C VAL A 472 -10.21 -5.48 17.62
N ILE A 473 -10.87 -6.43 18.28
CA ILE A 473 -10.39 -7.81 18.46
C ILE A 473 -11.46 -8.79 17.93
N GLY A 474 -11.15 -9.51 16.86
CA GLY A 474 -12.06 -10.42 16.17
C GLY A 474 -11.74 -10.59 14.67
N ASP A 475 -12.59 -11.23 13.88
CA ASP A 475 -13.86 -11.87 14.28
C ASP A 475 -13.64 -13.33 14.74
N TYR A 476 -14.49 -13.80 15.65
CA TYR A 476 -14.47 -15.18 16.15
C TYR A 476 -15.67 -15.97 15.64
N GLY A 477 -15.40 -17.16 15.10
CA GLY A 477 -16.40 -17.94 14.36
C GLY A 477 -16.29 -19.44 14.59
N GLY A 478 -17.42 -20.07 14.88
CA GLY A 478 -17.50 -21.51 15.15
C GLY A 478 -17.51 -22.36 13.88
N GLU A 479 -17.98 -23.60 14.00
CA GLU A 479 -18.25 -24.42 12.81
C GLU A 479 -19.44 -23.86 12.04
N CYS A 480 -19.32 -23.80 10.71
CA CYS A 480 -20.33 -23.22 9.83
C CYS A 480 -20.51 -24.07 8.56
N LYS A 481 -21.58 -23.83 7.81
CA LYS A 481 -21.80 -24.42 6.48
C LYS A 481 -21.28 -23.45 5.40
N ALA A 482 -20.83 -23.98 4.27
CA ALA A 482 -20.25 -23.19 3.17
C ALA A 482 -21.11 -21.98 2.73
N GLY A 483 -22.45 -22.13 2.71
CA GLY A 483 -23.37 -21.04 2.37
C GLY A 483 -23.32 -19.84 3.34
N ALA A 484 -22.99 -20.06 4.61
CA ALA A 484 -22.79 -18.97 5.58
C ALA A 484 -21.42 -18.31 5.39
N ALA A 485 -20.35 -19.10 5.17
CA ALA A 485 -19.02 -18.58 4.86
C ALA A 485 -19.05 -17.69 3.59
N SER A 486 -19.76 -18.12 2.53
CA SER A 486 -19.93 -17.33 1.30
C SER A 486 -20.79 -16.06 1.49
N GLN A 487 -21.43 -15.88 2.65
CA GLN A 487 -22.17 -14.67 3.02
C GLN A 487 -21.42 -13.83 4.09
N GLY A 488 -20.13 -14.13 4.33
CA GLY A 488 -19.28 -13.36 5.24
C GLY A 488 -19.31 -13.81 6.70
N ALA A 489 -19.94 -14.96 7.03
CA ALA A 489 -19.79 -15.53 8.36
C ALA A 489 -18.34 -16.00 8.57
N THR A 490 -17.72 -15.59 9.68
CA THR A 490 -16.43 -16.10 10.12
C THR A 490 -16.60 -17.55 10.58
N CYS A 491 -15.69 -18.43 10.17
CA CYS A 491 -15.81 -19.87 10.42
C CYS A 491 -14.49 -20.48 10.87
N ARG A 492 -14.54 -21.34 11.89
CA ARG A 492 -13.39 -22.01 12.52
C ARG A 492 -12.24 -21.04 12.84
N CYS A 493 -12.58 -19.86 13.38
CA CYS A 493 -11.60 -18.86 13.77
C CYS A 493 -11.55 -18.59 15.28
N ASN A 494 -10.35 -18.73 15.83
CA ASN A 494 -9.99 -18.49 17.23
C ASN A 494 -8.84 -17.48 17.40
N GLN A 495 -8.50 -16.73 16.34
CA GLN A 495 -7.49 -15.67 16.33
C GLN A 495 -8.20 -14.32 16.09
N GLY A 496 -8.25 -13.44 17.09
CA GLY A 496 -8.89 -12.12 16.95
C GLY A 496 -7.91 -10.94 16.85
N GLY A 497 -6.63 -11.14 17.14
CA GLY A 497 -5.63 -10.08 16.97
C GLY A 497 -5.19 -9.96 15.52
N ARG A 498 -5.51 -8.84 14.87
CA ARG A 498 -5.28 -8.66 13.43
C ARG A 498 -4.01 -7.91 13.05
N THR A 499 -3.54 -7.03 13.95
CA THR A 499 -2.50 -6.03 13.66
C THR A 499 -1.20 -6.35 14.37
N VAL A 500 -0.12 -6.29 13.60
CA VAL A 500 1.27 -6.29 14.05
C VAL A 500 1.85 -4.89 13.86
N TYR A 501 2.43 -4.37 14.93
CA TYR A 501 3.13 -3.09 14.99
C TYR A 501 4.63 -3.36 14.83
N ILE A 502 5.37 -2.49 14.13
CA ILE A 502 6.84 -2.56 14.07
C ILE A 502 7.41 -1.50 15.02
N LYS A 503 8.39 -1.89 15.83
CA LYS A 503 9.02 -1.05 16.85
C LYS A 503 10.52 -1.01 16.62
N LYS A 504 11.10 0.17 16.43
CA LYS A 504 12.56 0.39 16.40
C LYS A 504 13.03 0.84 17.78
N PHE A 505 14.24 0.45 18.19
CA PHE A 505 14.81 0.91 19.46
C PHE A 505 15.88 1.97 19.25
N VAL A 506 15.67 3.13 19.88
CA VAL A 506 16.48 4.34 19.78
C VAL A 506 17.12 4.67 21.14
N GLU A 507 17.65 5.88 21.31
CA GLU A 507 18.40 6.34 22.48
C GLU A 507 17.77 5.90 23.82
N SER A 508 18.63 5.58 24.80
CA SER A 508 18.24 5.01 26.08
C SER A 508 17.45 3.69 25.98
N PHE A 509 17.59 2.95 24.87
CA PHE A 509 16.90 1.69 24.59
C PHE A 509 15.35 1.82 24.64
N ARG A 510 14.82 2.98 24.20
CA ARG A 510 13.39 3.23 24.12
C ARG A 510 12.82 2.78 22.78
N ALA A 511 11.60 2.25 22.77
CA ALA A 511 10.88 1.87 21.56
C ALA A 511 10.23 3.10 20.90
N GLU A 512 10.26 3.16 19.58
CA GLU A 512 9.40 4.02 18.75
C GLU A 512 8.63 3.14 17.77
N ASP A 513 7.31 3.32 17.69
CA ASP A 513 6.49 2.67 16.67
C ASP A 513 6.83 3.22 15.27
N VAL A 514 6.79 2.34 14.26
CA VAL A 514 7.06 2.65 12.85
C VAL A 514 5.81 2.35 12.04
N ALA A 515 4.97 3.38 11.87
CA ALA A 515 3.62 3.25 11.35
C ALA A 515 3.56 2.62 9.95
N GLU A 516 4.50 2.93 9.06
CA GLU A 516 4.55 2.37 7.71
C GLU A 516 4.88 0.87 7.70
N GLY A 517 5.56 0.40 8.76
CA GLY A 517 5.87 -1.01 8.98
C GLY A 517 4.70 -1.83 9.54
N ALA A 518 3.64 -1.19 10.06
CA ALA A 518 2.48 -1.88 10.60
C ALA A 518 1.80 -2.76 9.55
N PHE A 519 1.27 -3.90 9.97
CA PHE A 519 0.71 -4.94 9.11
C PHE A 519 -0.58 -5.50 9.74
N THR A 520 -1.69 -5.39 9.01
CA THR A 520 -3.01 -5.85 9.48
C THR A 520 -3.57 -6.91 8.52
N LEU A 521 -3.91 -8.09 9.06
CA LEU A 521 -4.55 -9.17 8.30
C LEU A 521 -5.98 -8.80 7.90
N LYS A 522 -6.38 -9.18 6.68
CA LYS A 522 -7.70 -8.84 6.09
C LYS A 522 -8.85 -9.48 6.89
N LEU A 523 -9.96 -8.78 7.11
CA LEU A 523 -10.99 -9.17 8.11
C LEU A 523 -11.51 -10.62 8.02
N TRP A 524 -11.52 -11.23 6.82
CA TRP A 524 -11.96 -12.62 6.60
C TRP A 524 -10.85 -13.68 6.75
N GLU A 525 -9.58 -13.28 6.83
CA GLU A 525 -8.45 -14.18 7.11
C GLU A 525 -8.43 -14.48 8.61
N CYS A 526 -8.40 -15.75 9.02
CA CYS A 526 -8.20 -16.06 10.43
C CYS A 526 -6.73 -16.03 10.83
N ASP A 527 -5.89 -16.60 9.97
CA ASP A 527 -4.46 -16.80 10.19
C ASP A 527 -3.67 -16.37 8.93
N ALA A 528 -2.38 -16.17 9.12
CA ALA A 528 -1.44 -15.70 8.10
C ALA A 528 -0.85 -16.83 7.25
N SER A 529 -1.25 -18.09 7.45
CA SER A 529 -0.61 -19.26 6.81
C SER A 529 -0.81 -19.30 5.28
N HIS A 530 -1.86 -18.62 4.81
CA HIS A 530 -2.24 -18.46 3.41
C HIS A 530 -2.17 -17.00 2.89
N THR A 531 -1.87 -16.01 3.74
CA THR A 531 -1.79 -14.60 3.32
C THR A 531 -0.63 -14.39 2.35
N LEU A 532 -0.94 -13.89 1.15
CA LEU A 532 0.05 -13.66 0.09
C LEU A 532 0.74 -12.30 0.28
N LEU A 533 2.04 -12.34 0.58
CA LEU A 533 2.92 -11.18 0.61
C LEU A 533 3.57 -11.00 -0.77
N HIS A 534 3.23 -9.95 -1.51
CA HIS A 534 3.86 -9.65 -2.80
C HIS A 534 5.25 -9.01 -2.62
N ALA A 535 6.10 -9.14 -3.63
CA ALA A 535 7.41 -8.50 -3.64
C ALA A 535 7.26 -6.96 -3.63
N PRO A 536 7.97 -6.22 -2.76
CA PRO A 536 7.84 -4.77 -2.70
C PRO A 536 8.47 -4.08 -3.91
N LEU A 537 7.86 -2.98 -4.34
CA LEU A 537 8.40 -2.12 -5.39
C LEU A 537 9.11 -0.92 -4.76
N ASN A 538 10.43 -1.02 -4.70
CA ASN A 538 11.31 -0.08 -4.03
C ASN A 538 11.74 1.05 -4.97
N GLY A 539 11.15 2.23 -4.82
CA GLY A 539 11.46 3.42 -5.61
C GLY A 539 12.36 4.42 -4.89
N LEU A 540 13.04 5.27 -5.68
CA LEU A 540 13.93 6.32 -5.19
C LEU A 540 13.63 7.69 -5.80
N ALA A 541 13.86 8.75 -5.01
CA ALA A 541 13.92 10.14 -5.43
C ALA A 541 15.31 10.74 -5.10
N VAL A 542 15.81 11.64 -5.95
CA VAL A 542 17.08 12.34 -5.76
C VAL A 542 16.84 13.80 -5.37
N MET A 543 17.06 14.12 -4.09
CA MET A 543 16.98 15.50 -3.56
C MET A 543 18.32 16.20 -3.78
N MET A 544 18.44 16.95 -4.88
CA MET A 544 19.61 17.76 -5.24
C MET A 544 19.62 19.07 -4.44
N GLN A 545 20.36 19.10 -3.33
CA GLN A 545 20.28 20.14 -2.30
C GLN A 545 20.93 21.49 -2.69
N ASP A 546 21.66 21.52 -3.79
CA ASP A 546 22.32 22.68 -4.40
C ASP A 546 21.49 23.34 -5.51
N VAL A 547 20.34 22.77 -5.90
CA VAL A 547 19.51 23.27 -6.99
C VAL A 547 18.07 23.52 -6.53
N VAL A 548 17.75 24.77 -6.19
CA VAL A 548 16.48 25.18 -5.57
C VAL A 548 15.25 24.75 -6.38
N VAL A 549 15.29 24.90 -7.71
CA VAL A 549 14.18 24.47 -8.60
C VAL A 549 13.95 22.96 -8.51
N ALA A 550 15.02 22.16 -8.40
CA ALA A 550 14.92 20.70 -8.24
C ALA A 550 14.36 20.31 -6.86
N GLN A 551 14.80 20.97 -5.79
CA GLN A 551 14.26 20.76 -4.43
C GLN A 551 12.75 21.01 -4.38
N LEU A 552 12.31 22.16 -4.91
CA LEU A 552 10.90 22.55 -4.91
C LEU A 552 10.05 21.62 -5.78
N ALA A 553 10.53 21.29 -6.99
CA ALA A 553 9.85 20.37 -7.90
C ALA A 553 9.70 18.97 -7.30
N MET A 554 10.77 18.41 -6.75
CA MET A 554 10.75 17.09 -6.11
C MET A 554 9.87 17.08 -4.85
N SER A 555 9.92 18.13 -4.02
CA SER A 555 9.04 18.24 -2.85
C SER A 555 7.56 18.27 -3.23
N SER A 556 7.22 18.99 -4.32
CA SER A 556 5.85 19.04 -4.82
C SER A 556 5.38 17.68 -5.40
N MET A 557 6.27 16.97 -6.11
CA MET A 557 5.99 15.59 -6.55
C MET A 557 5.78 14.64 -5.37
N LEU A 558 6.65 14.69 -4.36
CA LEU A 558 6.58 13.82 -3.18
C LEU A 558 5.27 14.02 -2.40
N ALA A 559 4.78 15.25 -2.23
CA ALA A 559 3.46 15.49 -1.66
C ALA A 559 2.33 14.80 -2.46
N GLY A 560 2.48 14.72 -3.79
CA GLY A 560 1.60 13.93 -4.67
C GLY A 560 1.72 12.41 -4.49
N VAL A 561 2.96 11.90 -4.37
CA VAL A 561 3.24 10.48 -4.09
C VAL A 561 2.65 10.07 -2.75
N ASP A 562 2.83 10.89 -1.72
CA ASP A 562 2.32 10.67 -0.36
C ASP A 562 0.79 10.68 -0.35
N ALA A 563 0.15 11.65 -1.02
CA ALA A 563 -1.30 11.73 -1.17
C ALA A 563 -1.92 10.59 -2.02
N ALA A 564 -1.12 9.89 -2.83
CA ALA A 564 -1.56 8.72 -3.60
C ALA A 564 -1.49 7.40 -2.83
N ARG A 565 -0.88 7.37 -1.65
CA ARG A 565 -0.89 6.18 -0.79
C ARG A 565 -2.29 5.97 -0.20
N ALA A 566 -2.71 4.71 -0.11
CA ALA A 566 -3.94 4.38 0.61
C ALA A 566 -3.81 4.73 2.11
N PRO A 567 -4.92 5.02 2.81
CA PRO A 567 -4.94 5.07 4.28
C PRO A 567 -4.33 3.80 4.89
N GLN A 568 -3.65 3.93 6.03
CA GLN A 568 -2.88 2.84 6.65
C GLN A 568 -3.72 1.62 7.08
N ASP A 569 -5.04 1.77 7.14
CA ASP A 569 -5.98 0.82 7.75
C ASP A 569 -6.11 -0.52 7.00
N TYR A 570 -5.61 -0.63 5.76
CA TYR A 570 -5.78 -1.84 4.96
C TYR A 570 -4.57 -2.24 4.11
N TYR A 571 -4.00 -3.42 4.42
CA TYR A 571 -2.98 -4.06 3.59
C TYR A 571 -3.62 -4.76 2.39
N ASP A 572 -3.52 -4.18 1.19
CA ASP A 572 -4.12 -4.75 -0.03
C ASP A 572 -3.41 -6.04 -0.50
N GLY A 573 -2.15 -6.24 -0.13
CA GLY A 573 -1.28 -7.34 -0.56
C GLY A 573 0.04 -6.86 -1.18
N THR A 574 0.10 -5.59 -1.58
CA THR A 574 1.23 -4.94 -2.26
C THR A 574 2.01 -4.02 -1.32
N THR A 575 3.19 -3.57 -1.73
CA THR A 575 3.90 -2.48 -1.04
C THR A 575 4.77 -1.72 -2.04
N VAL A 576 4.44 -0.45 -2.29
CA VAL A 576 5.33 0.49 -2.97
C VAL A 576 5.99 1.34 -1.87
N THR A 577 7.31 1.43 -1.86
CA THR A 577 8.05 2.39 -1.03
C THR A 577 8.76 3.39 -1.90
N PHE A 578 8.95 4.60 -1.38
CA PHE A 578 9.57 5.69 -2.14
C PHE A 578 10.48 6.47 -1.19
N HIS A 579 11.80 6.36 -1.40
CA HIS A 579 12.80 6.93 -0.49
C HIS A 579 13.58 8.05 -1.17
N ALA A 580 13.72 9.18 -0.47
CA ALA A 580 14.56 10.29 -0.91
C ALA A 580 16.02 10.11 -0.46
N ILE A 581 16.98 10.24 -1.37
CA ILE A 581 18.41 10.44 -1.05
C ILE A 581 18.76 11.92 -1.19
N SER A 582 19.51 12.48 -0.24
CA SER A 582 20.02 13.86 -0.31
C SER A 582 21.46 13.89 -0.82
N THR A 583 21.72 14.74 -1.80
CA THR A 583 23.01 14.83 -2.51
C THR A 583 23.14 16.17 -3.23
N SER A 584 24.27 16.45 -3.88
CA SER A 584 24.39 17.56 -4.85
C SER A 584 24.02 17.08 -6.26
N ALA A 585 23.70 17.98 -7.19
CA ALA A 585 23.44 17.63 -8.58
C ALA A 585 24.64 16.94 -9.25
N ALA A 586 25.86 17.36 -8.90
CA ALA A 586 27.09 16.69 -9.32
C ALA A 586 27.27 15.30 -8.67
N GLY A 587 26.93 15.15 -7.38
CA GLY A 587 27.02 13.89 -6.64
C GLY A 587 25.85 12.92 -6.86
N ALA A 588 24.85 13.29 -7.68
CA ALA A 588 23.61 12.55 -7.84
C ALA A 588 23.82 11.10 -8.32
N ARG A 589 24.70 10.93 -9.32
CA ARG A 589 25.04 9.63 -9.92
C ARG A 589 25.76 8.70 -8.93
N ASP A 590 26.74 9.22 -8.21
CA ASP A 590 27.57 8.43 -7.30
C ASP A 590 26.81 8.05 -6.02
N ALA A 591 25.96 8.95 -5.52
CA ALA A 591 25.02 8.65 -4.43
C ALA A 591 24.04 7.53 -4.82
N LEU A 592 23.52 7.56 -6.05
CA LEU A 592 22.61 6.53 -6.56
C LEU A 592 23.32 5.19 -6.81
N LEU A 593 24.53 5.19 -7.37
CA LEU A 593 25.39 4.00 -7.47
C LEU A 593 25.67 3.37 -6.10
N SER A 594 25.99 4.19 -5.10
CA SER A 594 26.20 3.75 -3.72
C SER A 594 24.94 3.09 -3.14
N GLU A 595 23.78 3.74 -3.28
CA GLU A 595 22.50 3.23 -2.80
C GLU A 595 22.07 1.94 -3.51
N MET A 596 22.25 1.80 -4.82
CA MET A 596 22.02 0.55 -5.56
C MET A 596 22.99 -0.57 -5.14
N SER A 597 24.22 -0.23 -4.76
CA SER A 597 25.18 -1.20 -4.23
C SER A 597 24.71 -1.75 -2.88
N ALA A 598 24.22 -0.87 -2.00
CA ALA A 598 23.87 -1.19 -0.63
C ALA A 598 22.46 -1.79 -0.48
N ARG A 599 21.45 -1.24 -1.16
CA ARG A 599 20.02 -1.54 -0.96
C ARG A 599 19.35 -1.96 -2.27
N ARG A 600 18.16 -2.55 -2.17
CA ARG A 600 17.28 -2.83 -3.30
C ARG A 600 16.67 -1.50 -3.78
N VAL A 601 16.88 -1.20 -5.06
CA VAL A 601 16.23 -0.15 -5.83
C VAL A 601 15.69 -0.82 -7.09
N HIS A 602 14.44 -0.57 -7.44
CA HIS A 602 13.79 -1.11 -8.63
C HIS A 602 13.47 0.00 -9.64
N PHE A 603 13.14 1.20 -9.17
CA PHE A 603 12.94 2.36 -10.03
C PHE A 603 13.37 3.68 -9.37
N VAL A 604 13.53 4.71 -10.19
CA VAL A 604 13.72 6.12 -9.81
C VAL A 604 12.56 6.93 -10.41
N SER A 605 12.12 7.98 -9.73
CA SER A 605 11.14 8.92 -10.29
C SER A 605 11.38 10.36 -9.81
N GLY A 606 10.77 11.31 -10.51
CA GLY A 606 10.93 12.74 -10.29
C GLY A 606 12.14 13.35 -10.99
N VAL A 607 12.68 14.45 -10.43
CA VAL A 607 13.78 15.21 -11.05
C VAL A 607 15.12 14.44 -10.98
N VAL A 608 15.81 14.34 -12.12
CA VAL A 608 17.12 13.69 -12.27
C VAL A 608 18.06 14.51 -13.15
N THR A 609 19.34 14.14 -13.18
CA THR A 609 20.32 14.63 -14.18
C THR A 609 20.43 13.65 -15.35
N GLU A 610 20.96 14.08 -16.50
CA GLU A 610 21.20 13.17 -17.64
C GLU A 610 22.13 12.01 -17.25
N ALA A 611 23.19 12.30 -16.50
CA ALA A 611 24.16 11.30 -16.02
C ALA A 611 23.56 10.30 -15.01
N VAL A 612 22.40 10.61 -14.41
CA VAL A 612 21.56 9.66 -13.68
C VAL A 612 20.65 8.89 -14.65
N LEU A 613 19.96 9.57 -15.58
CA LEU A 613 19.06 8.97 -16.58
C LEU A 613 19.77 8.03 -17.59
N GLU A 614 21.11 8.04 -17.61
CA GLU A 614 21.98 7.13 -18.38
C GLU A 614 22.41 5.87 -17.59
N MET A 615 21.96 5.70 -16.35
CA MET A 615 22.28 4.51 -15.55
C MET A 615 21.40 3.30 -15.93
N GLU A 616 21.97 2.11 -15.77
CA GLU A 616 21.31 0.81 -16.02
C GLU A 616 21.01 0.06 -14.71
N GLY A 617 20.21 -1.01 -14.78
CA GLY A 617 19.89 -1.87 -13.62
C GLY A 617 18.69 -1.41 -12.78
N MET A 618 18.06 -0.30 -13.15
CA MET A 618 16.81 0.22 -12.59
C MET A 618 16.01 0.95 -13.66
N ASP A 619 14.70 1.10 -13.44
CA ASP A 619 13.81 1.87 -14.32
C ASP A 619 13.70 3.34 -13.89
N PHE A 620 13.31 4.21 -14.82
CA PHE A 620 13.00 5.62 -14.60
C PHE A 620 11.55 5.88 -14.97
N ILE A 621 10.69 6.07 -13.98
CA ILE A 621 9.27 6.35 -14.20
C ILE A 621 9.08 7.86 -14.24
N ASP A 622 8.63 8.36 -15.40
CA ASP A 622 8.35 9.77 -15.71
C ASP A 622 9.38 10.79 -15.21
N SER A 623 10.66 10.41 -15.24
CA SER A 623 11.72 11.21 -14.65
C SER A 623 12.00 12.47 -15.48
N LEU A 624 12.04 13.62 -14.80
CA LEU A 624 12.19 14.94 -15.42
C LEU A 624 13.65 15.41 -15.39
N LEU A 625 14.05 16.08 -16.46
CA LEU A 625 15.30 16.85 -16.53
C LEU A 625 15.00 18.32 -16.28
N LEU A 626 15.98 19.04 -15.73
CA LEU A 626 15.88 20.50 -15.49
C LEU A 626 16.01 21.32 -16.79
N GLU A 627 16.57 20.73 -17.84
CA GLU A 627 16.64 21.31 -19.17
C GLU A 627 15.83 20.45 -20.16
N PRO A 628 15.22 21.05 -21.19
CA PRO A 628 14.57 20.30 -22.25
C PRO A 628 15.58 19.45 -23.03
N ARG A 629 15.15 18.25 -23.40
CA ARG A 629 15.86 17.30 -24.28
C ARG A 629 14.87 16.63 -25.22
N LEU A 630 15.36 16.22 -26.39
CA LEU A 630 14.63 15.32 -27.29
C LEU A 630 14.62 13.90 -26.72
N ASN A 631 13.53 13.17 -26.94
CA ASN A 631 13.29 11.84 -26.40
C ASN A 631 14.14 10.80 -27.14
N ARG A 632 15.09 10.20 -26.42
CA ARG A 632 15.90 9.07 -26.91
C ARG A 632 15.33 7.78 -26.33
N PHE A 633 15.00 6.80 -27.17
CA PHE A 633 14.43 5.53 -26.69
C PHE A 633 15.47 4.76 -25.86
N ARG A 634 15.25 4.70 -24.54
CA ARG A 634 15.93 3.82 -23.58
C ARG A 634 14.84 2.94 -22.95
N ARG A 635 14.99 1.61 -22.97
CA ARG A 635 13.94 0.67 -22.50
C ARG A 635 13.62 0.84 -21.01
N ASN A 636 14.64 1.13 -20.20
CA ASN A 636 14.46 1.36 -18.77
C ASN A 636 13.95 2.78 -18.44
N VAL A 637 13.60 3.62 -19.42
CA VAL A 637 12.95 4.92 -19.17
C VAL A 637 11.49 4.79 -19.60
N ILE A 638 10.54 4.93 -18.68
CA ILE A 638 9.10 4.86 -18.95
C ILE A 638 8.52 6.27 -18.86
N ARG A 639 8.19 6.86 -20.02
CA ARG A 639 7.51 8.18 -20.07
C ARG A 639 6.02 8.01 -19.76
N LEU A 640 5.45 8.92 -18.97
CA LEU A 640 4.00 9.01 -18.69
C LEU A 640 3.44 10.37 -19.10
N SER A 641 4.23 11.43 -18.91
CA SER A 641 3.97 12.79 -19.38
C SER A 641 4.37 12.98 -20.85
N PRO A 642 3.85 14.02 -21.53
CA PRO A 642 4.13 14.25 -22.94
C PRO A 642 5.61 14.56 -23.19
N THR A 643 6.23 13.92 -24.17
CA THR A 643 7.59 14.27 -24.62
C THR A 643 7.60 15.65 -25.30
N LEU A 644 8.78 16.26 -25.45
CA LEU A 644 8.91 17.57 -26.10
C LEU A 644 8.36 17.53 -27.54
N GLU A 645 8.62 16.47 -28.29
CA GLU A 645 8.12 16.28 -29.65
C GLU A 645 6.58 16.25 -29.68
N GLN A 646 5.94 15.52 -28.75
CA GLN A 646 4.48 15.46 -28.68
C GLN A 646 3.87 16.83 -28.36
N GLN A 647 4.50 17.60 -27.47
CA GLN A 647 4.04 18.94 -27.13
C GLN A 647 4.17 19.89 -28.34
N LEU A 648 5.34 19.91 -28.99
CA LEU A 648 5.55 20.73 -30.19
C LEU A 648 4.61 20.33 -31.35
N PHE A 649 4.32 19.04 -31.51
CA PHE A 649 3.39 18.53 -32.52
C PHE A 649 1.94 18.94 -32.27
N VAL A 650 1.43 18.75 -31.05
CA VAL A 650 0.04 19.10 -30.70
C VAL A 650 -0.16 20.62 -30.63
N LEU A 651 0.86 21.40 -30.27
CA LEU A 651 0.83 22.85 -30.37
C LEU A 651 0.87 23.34 -31.83
N ALA A 652 1.60 22.66 -32.71
CA ALA A 652 1.58 22.94 -34.16
C ALA A 652 0.22 22.61 -34.79
N GLU A 653 -0.42 21.51 -34.39
CA GLU A 653 -1.79 21.15 -34.81
C GLU A 653 -2.80 22.22 -34.41
N TYR A 654 -2.78 22.62 -33.12
CA TYR A 654 -3.60 23.72 -32.62
C TYR A 654 -3.36 25.02 -33.40
N LEU A 655 -2.10 25.35 -33.68
CA LEU A 655 -1.75 26.57 -34.39
C LEU A 655 -2.22 26.57 -35.85
N GLY A 656 -2.06 25.45 -36.58
CA GLY A 656 -2.54 25.33 -37.97
C GLY A 656 -4.07 25.39 -38.08
N ASN A 657 -4.79 24.82 -37.10
CA ASN A 657 -6.25 24.91 -37.02
C ASN A 657 -6.73 26.32 -36.61
N ALA A 658 -5.98 27.04 -35.78
CA ALA A 658 -6.33 28.40 -35.33
C ALA A 658 -5.90 29.51 -36.31
N SER A 659 -4.89 29.27 -37.15
CA SER A 659 -4.25 30.29 -37.99
C SER A 659 -3.35 29.69 -39.08
N GLY A 660 -3.69 29.94 -40.35
CA GLY A 660 -2.86 29.56 -41.52
C GLY A 660 -1.67 30.48 -41.76
N GLY A 661 -0.83 30.70 -40.74
CA GLY A 661 0.21 31.73 -40.71
C GLY A 661 1.65 31.20 -40.63
N SER A 662 2.49 31.94 -39.90
CA SER A 662 3.88 31.58 -39.63
C SER A 662 4.25 31.83 -38.17
N ALA A 663 5.03 30.93 -37.58
CA ALA A 663 5.50 31.01 -36.21
C ALA A 663 6.98 31.40 -36.12
N HIS A 664 7.36 31.99 -35.00
CA HIS A 664 8.74 32.21 -34.56
C HIS A 664 9.12 31.15 -33.52
N ALA A 665 10.42 30.98 -33.26
CA ALA A 665 10.90 30.19 -32.13
C ALA A 665 12.09 30.87 -31.43
N VAL A 666 12.16 30.73 -30.10
CA VAL A 666 13.33 31.05 -29.29
C VAL A 666 13.64 29.84 -28.41
N ILE A 667 14.78 29.20 -28.65
CA ILE A 667 15.14 27.90 -28.07
C ILE A 667 16.51 28.00 -27.40
N ARG A 668 16.54 27.85 -26.08
CA ARG A 668 17.76 27.90 -25.25
C ARG A 668 18.11 26.50 -24.73
N SER A 669 18.95 25.77 -25.49
CA SER A 669 19.32 24.39 -25.16
C SER A 669 20.58 23.95 -25.91
N GLY A 670 21.35 23.02 -25.32
CA GLY A 670 22.43 22.33 -26.04
C GLY A 670 21.96 21.52 -27.26
N GLU A 671 20.65 21.24 -27.37
CA GLU A 671 20.02 20.57 -28.52
C GLU A 671 19.18 21.53 -29.40
N ALA A 672 19.32 22.85 -29.23
CA ALA A 672 18.40 23.84 -29.81
C ALA A 672 18.18 23.71 -31.33
N ALA A 673 19.23 23.43 -32.10
CA ALA A 673 19.13 23.24 -33.56
C ALA A 673 18.29 22.01 -33.96
N ALA A 674 18.35 20.93 -33.17
CA ALA A 674 17.55 19.73 -33.41
C ALA A 674 16.09 19.94 -33.01
N MET A 675 15.85 20.64 -31.89
CA MET A 675 14.50 21.05 -31.45
C MET A 675 13.83 21.99 -32.47
N ALA A 676 14.59 22.91 -33.07
CA ALA A 676 14.10 23.76 -34.15
C ALA A 676 13.69 22.96 -35.40
N ASP A 677 14.41 21.90 -35.76
CA ASP A 677 14.03 21.04 -36.89
C ASP A 677 12.78 20.18 -36.59
N VAL A 678 12.64 19.67 -35.37
CA VAL A 678 11.42 18.98 -34.91
C VAL A 678 10.21 19.90 -34.97
N LEU A 679 10.33 21.12 -34.43
CA LEU A 679 9.27 22.14 -34.49
C LEU A 679 8.94 22.50 -35.94
N ARG A 680 9.95 22.72 -36.79
CA ARG A 680 9.78 23.00 -38.22
C ARG A 680 8.98 21.92 -38.93
N ARG A 681 9.30 20.63 -38.71
CA ARG A 681 8.58 19.49 -39.29
C ARG A 681 7.14 19.40 -38.78
N SER A 682 6.95 19.66 -37.48
CA SER A 682 5.62 19.68 -36.86
C SER A 682 4.73 20.77 -37.47
N LEU A 683 5.22 22.00 -37.57
CA LEU A 683 4.51 23.13 -38.18
C LEU A 683 4.16 22.86 -39.64
N LEU A 684 5.13 22.39 -40.44
CA LEU A 684 4.92 22.06 -41.86
C LEU A 684 3.87 20.96 -42.07
N THR A 685 3.74 20.01 -41.12
CA THR A 685 2.71 18.96 -41.18
C THR A 685 1.29 19.54 -41.15
N PHE A 686 1.09 20.67 -40.48
CA PHE A 686 -0.19 21.37 -40.36
C PHE A 686 -0.27 22.66 -41.21
N GLY A 687 0.60 22.78 -42.22
CA GLY A 687 0.60 23.90 -43.16
C GLY A 687 1.14 25.24 -42.61
N VAL A 688 1.69 25.25 -41.39
CA VAL A 688 2.30 26.44 -40.78
C VAL A 688 3.78 26.50 -41.15
N SER A 689 4.31 27.70 -41.37
CA SER A 689 5.75 27.90 -41.63
C SER A 689 6.49 28.38 -40.38
N LEU A 690 7.74 27.94 -40.19
CA LEU A 690 8.65 28.50 -39.18
C LEU A 690 9.40 29.67 -39.82
N ALA A 691 9.02 30.91 -39.51
CA ALA A 691 9.58 32.13 -40.10
C ALA A 691 11.02 32.40 -39.63
N SER A 692 11.30 32.16 -38.35
CA SER A 692 12.64 32.25 -37.77
C SER A 692 12.77 31.36 -36.54
N ALA A 693 14.02 31.02 -36.19
CA ALA A 693 14.37 30.32 -34.97
C ALA A 693 15.65 30.91 -34.37
N THR A 694 15.52 31.60 -33.24
CA THR A 694 16.65 32.09 -32.45
C THR A 694 17.14 30.95 -31.56
N LEU A 695 18.41 30.56 -31.72
CA LEU A 695 19.04 29.49 -30.97
C LEU A 695 20.01 30.11 -29.95
N LEU A 696 19.81 29.82 -28.67
CA LEU A 696 20.49 30.47 -27.55
C LEU A 696 21.29 29.46 -26.71
N ALA A 697 22.40 29.94 -26.11
CA ALA A 697 23.21 29.19 -25.16
C ALA A 697 22.64 29.28 -23.73
N GLY A 698 23.05 28.35 -22.86
CA GLY A 698 22.66 28.36 -21.45
C GLY A 698 23.15 29.64 -20.75
N GLY A 699 22.21 30.44 -20.24
CA GLY A 699 22.47 31.72 -19.59
C GLY A 699 22.09 32.97 -20.41
N ASP A 700 21.86 32.84 -21.72
CA ASP A 700 21.42 33.97 -22.56
C ASP A 700 20.01 34.46 -22.18
N ALA A 701 19.76 35.76 -22.31
CA ALA A 701 18.45 36.37 -22.02
C ALA A 701 17.42 35.98 -23.09
N LEU A 702 16.38 35.23 -22.70
CA LEU A 702 15.41 34.69 -23.67
C LEU A 702 14.44 35.76 -24.20
N VAL A 703 14.00 36.66 -23.33
CA VAL A 703 12.89 37.59 -23.64
C VAL A 703 13.26 38.71 -24.62
N ASP A 704 14.53 39.09 -24.68
CA ASP A 704 15.04 40.11 -25.62
C ASP A 704 14.95 39.67 -27.09
N HIS A 705 14.62 38.40 -27.34
CA HIS A 705 14.44 37.80 -28.67
C HIS A 705 12.98 37.46 -29.01
N LEU A 706 12.00 37.81 -28.16
CA LEU A 706 10.58 37.58 -28.46
C LEU A 706 10.03 38.65 -29.44
N PRO A 707 9.23 38.25 -30.45
CA PRO A 707 8.59 39.21 -31.36
C PRO A 707 7.53 40.04 -30.63
N VAL A 708 7.23 41.22 -31.18
CA VAL A 708 6.18 42.13 -30.66
C VAL A 708 4.76 41.76 -31.12
N GLU A 709 4.65 40.88 -32.12
CA GLU A 709 3.38 40.39 -32.66
C GLU A 709 3.51 38.96 -33.21
N GLY A 710 2.37 38.28 -33.36
CA GLY A 710 2.30 36.93 -33.91
C GLY A 710 2.65 35.82 -32.91
N ASP A 711 2.91 34.64 -33.44
CA ASP A 711 3.10 33.42 -32.67
C ASP A 711 4.58 33.11 -32.43
N VAL A 712 4.95 32.76 -31.20
CA VAL A 712 6.32 32.37 -30.83
C VAL A 712 6.35 31.14 -29.92
N PHE A 713 7.15 30.14 -30.29
CA PHE A 713 7.49 29.00 -29.45
C PHE A 713 8.69 29.31 -28.56
N VAL A 714 8.60 28.99 -27.28
CA VAL A 714 9.62 29.23 -26.27
C VAL A 714 9.96 27.92 -25.57
N VAL A 715 11.24 27.56 -25.62
CA VAL A 715 11.79 26.31 -25.07
C VAL A 715 13.11 26.62 -24.37
N GLY A 716 13.32 26.07 -23.17
CA GLY A 716 14.54 26.28 -22.39
C GLY A 716 14.39 27.36 -21.32
N LEU A 717 13.27 27.38 -20.60
CA LEU A 717 12.96 28.38 -19.57
C LEU A 717 13.81 28.21 -18.30
N SER A 718 14.03 29.31 -17.58
CA SER A 718 14.76 29.36 -16.31
C SER A 718 14.09 30.32 -15.31
N ALA A 719 14.61 30.36 -14.08
CA ALA A 719 14.10 31.25 -13.04
C ALA A 719 14.17 32.73 -13.48
N GLY A 720 13.05 33.45 -13.34
CA GLY A 720 12.86 34.83 -13.77
C GLY A 720 12.21 34.99 -15.16
N ASP A 721 12.31 33.99 -16.05
CA ASP A 721 11.75 34.10 -17.42
C ASP A 721 10.23 34.23 -17.39
N ALA A 722 9.52 33.55 -16.48
CA ALA A 722 8.06 33.67 -16.34
C ALA A 722 7.62 35.12 -16.06
N GLY A 723 8.37 35.84 -15.22
CA GLY A 723 8.15 37.26 -14.92
C GLY A 723 8.59 38.21 -16.05
N ALA A 724 9.52 37.80 -16.92
CA ALA A 724 9.89 38.55 -18.12
C ALA A 724 8.86 38.35 -19.25
N ILE A 725 8.38 37.12 -19.48
CA ILE A 725 7.31 36.79 -20.43
C ILE A 725 6.00 37.51 -20.04
N ALA A 726 5.62 37.53 -18.75
CA ALA A 726 4.43 38.26 -18.29
C ALA A 726 4.46 39.75 -18.67
N ARG A 727 5.61 40.40 -18.49
CA ARG A 727 5.83 41.81 -18.87
C ARG A 727 5.82 42.01 -20.38
N HIS A 728 6.42 41.10 -21.15
CA HIS A 728 6.43 41.16 -22.61
C HIS A 728 5.03 41.01 -23.21
N VAL A 729 4.30 39.97 -22.81
CA VAL A 729 2.94 39.68 -23.30
C VAL A 729 1.95 40.76 -22.85
N SER A 730 2.12 41.34 -21.66
CA SER A 730 1.30 42.48 -21.21
C SER A 730 1.57 43.76 -22.00
N SER A 731 2.83 44.02 -22.37
CA SER A 731 3.22 45.20 -23.17
C SER A 731 2.81 45.08 -24.64
N HIS A 732 2.80 43.85 -25.17
CA HIS A 732 2.59 43.57 -26.59
C HIS A 732 1.30 42.78 -26.79
N GLY A 733 0.19 43.47 -27.08
CA GLY A 733 -1.13 42.84 -27.24
C GLY A 733 -1.24 41.85 -28.40
N GLY A 734 -0.36 41.96 -29.41
CA GLY A 734 -0.38 41.13 -30.62
C GLY A 734 0.40 39.81 -30.54
N VAL A 735 1.17 39.55 -29.48
CA VAL A 735 1.99 38.32 -29.37
C VAL A 735 1.26 37.20 -28.61
N ARG A 736 1.45 35.94 -29.05
CA ARG A 736 1.04 34.71 -28.35
C ARG A 736 2.24 33.79 -28.18
N VAL A 737 2.46 33.33 -26.95
CA VAL A 737 3.66 32.61 -26.51
C VAL A 737 3.31 31.17 -26.15
N PHE A 738 3.93 30.22 -26.84
CA PHE A 738 3.79 28.79 -26.58
C PHE A 738 4.96 28.29 -25.74
N VAL A 739 4.68 27.66 -24.59
CA VAL A 739 5.69 27.14 -23.65
C VAL A 739 5.56 25.64 -23.43
N VAL A 740 6.67 24.97 -23.12
CA VAL A 740 6.70 23.55 -22.75
C VAL A 740 6.03 23.36 -21.39
N PHE A 741 5.08 22.42 -21.29
CA PHE A 741 4.32 22.16 -20.08
C PHE A 741 5.20 21.71 -18.90
N LEU A 742 6.25 20.93 -19.14
CA LEU A 742 7.18 20.49 -18.10
C LEU A 742 7.97 21.66 -17.50
N GLU A 743 8.35 22.64 -18.33
CA GLU A 743 9.05 23.85 -17.88
C GLU A 743 8.11 24.79 -17.12
N PHE A 744 6.87 24.94 -17.60
CA PHE A 744 5.79 25.59 -16.85
C PHE A 744 5.50 24.89 -15.51
N ALA A 745 5.58 23.56 -15.43
CA ALA A 745 5.35 22.81 -14.21
C ALA A 745 6.49 22.98 -13.19
N LEU A 746 7.76 22.99 -13.64
CA LEU A 746 8.92 23.31 -12.81
C LEU A 746 8.86 24.75 -12.27
N LEU A 747 8.47 25.72 -13.10
CA LEU A 747 8.38 27.14 -12.77
C LEU A 747 6.97 27.58 -12.33
N HIS A 748 6.11 26.64 -11.91
CA HIS A 748 4.67 26.88 -11.68
C HIS A 748 4.39 28.03 -10.72
N ALA A 749 5.15 28.11 -9.62
CA ALA A 749 5.02 29.18 -8.64
C ALA A 749 5.37 30.56 -9.21
N GLU A 750 6.37 30.65 -10.09
CA GLU A 750 6.73 31.91 -10.77
C GLU A 750 5.66 32.33 -11.78
N PHE A 751 5.13 31.40 -12.57
CA PHE A 751 4.00 31.69 -13.47
C PHE A 751 2.75 32.14 -12.71
N VAL A 752 2.40 31.50 -11.59
CA VAL A 752 1.27 31.92 -10.74
C VAL A 752 1.52 33.28 -10.08
N ALA A 753 2.76 33.62 -9.74
CA ALA A 753 3.10 34.94 -9.20
C ALA A 753 3.08 36.04 -10.27
N ALA A 754 3.65 35.78 -11.45
CA ALA A 754 3.81 36.75 -12.53
C ALA A 754 2.51 37.10 -13.25
N PHE A 755 1.58 36.14 -13.38
CA PHE A 755 0.29 36.32 -14.05
C PHE A 755 -0.89 36.47 -13.07
N ARG A 756 -0.62 36.87 -11.82
CA ARG A 756 -1.63 37.01 -10.75
C ARG A 756 -2.85 37.85 -11.16
N ASP A 757 -2.63 38.92 -11.90
CA ASP A 757 -3.67 39.87 -12.33
C ASP A 757 -4.33 39.46 -13.66
N GLY A 758 -4.02 38.27 -14.19
CA GLY A 758 -4.61 37.67 -15.38
C GLY A 758 -4.20 38.28 -16.73
N ALA A 759 -3.56 39.45 -16.74
CA ALA A 759 -3.15 40.17 -17.94
C ALA A 759 -2.25 39.30 -18.86
N GLY A 760 -2.71 39.07 -20.09
CA GLY A 760 -1.97 38.29 -21.09
C GLY A 760 -1.90 36.78 -20.84
N ALA A 761 -2.49 36.25 -19.75
CA ALA A 761 -2.47 34.82 -19.45
C ALA A 761 -3.32 33.99 -20.44
N ASP A 762 -4.22 34.64 -21.18
CA ASP A 762 -4.95 34.08 -22.32
C ASP A 762 -4.04 33.77 -23.51
N ARG A 763 -2.92 34.50 -23.64
CA ARG A 763 -1.95 34.41 -24.74
C ARG A 763 -0.64 33.69 -24.38
N VAL A 764 -0.56 33.08 -23.20
CA VAL A 764 0.48 32.07 -22.87
C VAL A 764 -0.16 30.70 -22.93
N VAL A 765 0.38 29.77 -23.72
CA VAL A 765 -0.27 28.51 -24.08
C VAL A 765 0.67 27.32 -23.92
N PHE A 766 0.17 26.18 -23.40
CA PHE A 766 0.93 24.94 -23.25
C PHE A 766 0.07 23.70 -23.57
N ALA A 767 0.72 22.55 -23.78
CA ALA A 767 0.06 21.28 -24.08
C ALA A 767 0.28 20.25 -22.95
N THR A 768 -0.81 19.74 -22.35
CA THR A 768 -0.77 18.78 -21.24
C THR A 768 -1.75 17.62 -21.42
N SER A 769 -1.39 16.44 -20.92
CA SER A 769 -2.28 15.28 -20.79
C SER A 769 -2.97 15.19 -19.43
N LEU A 770 -2.62 16.04 -18.47
CA LEU A 770 -3.23 16.01 -17.14
C LEU A 770 -4.64 16.62 -17.14
N PRO A 771 -5.56 16.12 -16.29
CA PRO A 771 -6.78 16.84 -15.95
C PRO A 771 -6.46 18.07 -15.08
N HIS A 772 -7.42 18.97 -14.90
CA HIS A 772 -7.17 20.24 -14.24
C HIS A 772 -7.00 20.10 -12.71
N TRP A 773 -5.77 20.28 -12.21
CA TRP A 773 -5.36 20.03 -10.83
C TRP A 773 -6.15 20.77 -9.73
N ASN A 774 -6.81 21.90 -10.05
CA ASN A 774 -7.70 22.61 -9.11
C ASN A 774 -9.21 22.39 -9.35
N ASP A 775 -9.62 21.60 -10.34
CA ASP A 775 -11.05 21.42 -10.64
C ASP A 775 -11.73 20.43 -9.68
N ARG A 776 -12.26 20.96 -8.56
CA ARG A 776 -13.08 20.19 -7.60
C ARG A 776 -14.39 19.67 -8.22
N GLY A 777 -14.83 20.21 -9.35
CA GLY A 777 -16.07 19.81 -10.04
C GLY A 777 -15.85 18.84 -11.21
N SER A 778 -14.64 18.30 -11.37
CA SER A 778 -14.25 17.66 -12.63
C SER A 778 -14.99 16.36 -12.95
N ALA A 779 -15.20 16.15 -14.25
CA ALA A 779 -15.60 14.86 -14.80
C ALA A 779 -14.47 13.81 -14.69
N SER A 780 -13.21 14.25 -14.63
CA SER A 780 -12.05 13.38 -14.38
C SER A 780 -12.11 12.76 -12.98
N GLU A 781 -11.90 11.46 -12.90
CA GLU A 781 -11.83 10.70 -11.66
C GLU A 781 -10.46 10.88 -10.99
N THR A 782 -9.37 10.87 -11.76
CA THR A 782 -8.04 11.21 -11.23
C THR A 782 -8.02 12.58 -10.57
N ALA A 783 -8.64 13.60 -11.17
CA ALA A 783 -8.71 14.94 -10.58
C ALA A 783 -9.58 15.02 -9.32
N ARG A 784 -10.73 14.33 -9.28
CA ARG A 784 -11.56 14.26 -8.06
C ARG A 784 -10.82 13.57 -6.92
N ASN A 785 -10.17 12.45 -7.20
CA ASN A 785 -9.45 11.66 -6.19
C ASN A 785 -8.23 12.44 -5.66
N PHE A 786 -7.48 13.12 -6.54
CA PHE A 786 -6.41 14.04 -6.15
C PHE A 786 -6.94 15.22 -5.30
N ALA A 787 -8.04 15.85 -5.72
CA ALA A 787 -8.66 16.96 -5.00
C ALA A 787 -9.34 16.56 -3.67
N ALA A 788 -9.53 15.27 -3.41
CA ALA A 788 -9.93 14.74 -2.10
C ALA A 788 -8.70 14.48 -1.21
N ALA A 789 -7.64 13.88 -1.76
CA ALA A 789 -6.42 13.55 -1.03
C ALA A 789 -5.56 14.78 -0.67
N VAL A 790 -5.54 15.81 -1.52
CA VAL A 790 -4.84 17.09 -1.27
C VAL A 790 -5.89 18.18 -1.01
N PRO A 791 -6.36 18.40 0.24
CA PRO A 791 -7.54 19.25 0.51
C PRO A 791 -7.27 20.76 0.36
N ARG A 792 -6.04 21.19 0.67
CA ARG A 792 -5.52 22.56 0.45
C ARG A 792 -5.40 22.85 -1.04
N GLU A 793 -5.33 24.13 -1.43
CA GLU A 793 -5.38 24.53 -2.84
C GLU A 793 -4.05 25.04 -3.39
N GLU A 794 -3.22 25.60 -2.52
CA GLU A 794 -1.84 25.99 -2.77
C GLU A 794 -0.94 24.76 -3.07
N ASP A 795 -1.21 23.63 -2.42
CA ASP A 795 -0.47 22.38 -2.61
C ASP A 795 -0.84 21.66 -3.94
N ARG A 796 -1.87 22.15 -4.65
CA ARG A 796 -2.32 21.60 -5.93
C ARG A 796 -1.57 22.23 -7.09
N THR A 797 -0.53 21.54 -7.51
CA THR A 797 0.35 21.90 -8.61
C THR A 797 0.25 20.87 -9.74
N PRO A 798 0.77 21.17 -10.95
CA PRO A 798 0.95 20.16 -11.97
C PRO A 798 1.85 19.00 -11.50
N LEU A 799 2.93 19.30 -10.77
CA LEU A 799 3.93 18.31 -10.34
C LEU A 799 3.42 17.35 -9.24
N SER A 800 2.59 17.85 -8.32
CA SER A 800 1.92 17.02 -7.31
C SER A 800 0.86 16.13 -7.95
N LEU A 801 0.11 16.62 -8.94
CA LEU A 801 -0.79 15.77 -9.72
C LEU A 801 -0.02 14.71 -10.53
N MET A 802 1.15 15.03 -11.09
CA MET A 802 2.03 14.04 -11.74
C MET A 802 2.49 12.96 -10.76
N GLY A 803 3.03 13.35 -9.59
CA GLY A 803 3.46 12.41 -8.55
C GLY A 803 2.32 11.49 -8.07
N PHE A 804 1.11 12.05 -7.92
CA PHE A 804 -0.09 11.30 -7.56
C PHE A 804 -0.49 10.30 -8.65
N ALA A 805 -0.60 10.76 -9.90
CA ALA A 805 -1.05 9.93 -11.03
C ALA A 805 -0.04 8.82 -11.37
N ALA A 806 1.27 9.12 -11.36
CA ALA A 806 2.32 8.14 -11.53
C ALA A 806 2.31 7.08 -10.42
N THR A 807 2.15 7.48 -9.15
CA THR A 807 2.08 6.54 -8.02
C THR A 807 0.89 5.58 -8.13
N ARG A 808 -0.29 6.07 -8.54
CA ARG A 808 -1.47 5.21 -8.73
C ARG A 808 -1.32 4.25 -9.93
N LEU A 809 -0.60 4.65 -10.98
CA LEU A 809 -0.18 3.73 -12.04
C LEU A 809 0.80 2.66 -11.54
N VAL A 810 1.77 3.04 -10.71
CA VAL A 810 2.76 2.12 -10.12
C VAL A 810 2.10 1.07 -9.22
N HIS A 811 1.12 1.45 -8.39
CA HIS A 811 0.27 0.49 -7.66
C HIS A 811 -0.56 -0.40 -8.60
N THR A 812 -1.12 0.16 -9.68
CA THR A 812 -1.90 -0.59 -10.67
C THR A 812 -1.05 -1.62 -11.44
N ALA A 813 0.23 -1.32 -11.70
CA ALA A 813 1.20 -2.27 -12.22
C ALA A 813 1.52 -3.36 -11.19
N LEU A 814 1.90 -2.97 -9.97
CA LEU A 814 2.32 -3.89 -8.91
C LEU A 814 1.24 -4.91 -8.53
N SER A 815 -0.04 -4.52 -8.49
CA SER A 815 -1.17 -5.43 -8.24
C SER A 815 -1.33 -6.55 -9.28
N ARG A 816 -0.62 -6.47 -10.42
CA ARG A 816 -0.58 -7.49 -11.49
C ARG A 816 0.76 -8.24 -11.54
N MET A 817 1.67 -7.98 -10.60
CA MET A 817 3.01 -8.58 -10.55
C MET A 817 3.15 -9.54 -9.36
N TYR A 818 3.53 -10.79 -9.63
CA TYR A 818 3.86 -11.79 -8.59
C TYR A 818 5.32 -11.69 -8.13
N ARG A 819 6.23 -11.20 -8.99
CA ARG A 819 7.67 -11.07 -8.75
C ARG A 819 8.15 -9.74 -9.30
N VAL A 820 8.99 -9.03 -8.54
CA VAL A 820 9.39 -7.65 -8.87
C VAL A 820 10.91 -7.53 -9.03
N SER A 821 11.29 -6.93 -10.15
CA SER A 821 12.61 -6.39 -10.50
C SER A 821 12.40 -5.19 -11.43
N ALA A 822 13.44 -4.42 -11.72
CA ALA A 822 13.38 -3.35 -12.74
C ALA A 822 12.98 -3.90 -14.12
N GLU A 823 13.74 -4.89 -14.62
CA GLU A 823 13.42 -5.64 -15.84
C GLU A 823 11.93 -6.01 -15.98
N LYS A 824 11.31 -6.53 -14.90
CA LYS A 824 9.90 -6.96 -14.90
C LYS A 824 8.89 -5.81 -14.85
N LEU A 825 9.30 -4.64 -14.37
CA LEU A 825 8.49 -3.42 -14.38
C LEU A 825 8.50 -2.81 -15.79
N ALA A 826 9.65 -2.70 -16.44
CA ALA A 826 9.75 -2.38 -17.86
C ALA A 826 8.97 -3.39 -18.72
N ASP A 827 9.13 -4.70 -18.48
CA ASP A 827 8.36 -5.76 -19.16
C ASP A 827 6.86 -5.58 -18.97
N PHE A 828 6.40 -5.17 -17.78
CA PHE A 828 4.97 -4.89 -17.57
C PHE A 828 4.49 -3.81 -18.54
N PHE A 829 5.21 -2.70 -18.70
CA PHE A 829 4.82 -1.64 -19.63
C PHE A 829 4.92 -2.06 -21.10
N TYR A 830 6.00 -2.73 -21.53
CA TYR A 830 6.13 -3.11 -22.95
C TYR A 830 5.24 -4.28 -23.38
N ASN A 831 4.84 -5.17 -22.45
CA ASN A 831 3.83 -6.20 -22.74
C ASN A 831 2.39 -5.66 -22.69
N ASN A 832 2.13 -4.58 -21.94
CA ASN A 832 0.82 -3.92 -21.89
C ASN A 832 0.83 -2.66 -22.76
N VAL A 833 0.57 -2.83 -24.07
CA VAL A 833 0.58 -1.77 -25.11
C VAL A 833 0.03 -0.43 -24.63
N ALA A 834 -1.06 -0.43 -23.84
CA ALA A 834 -1.45 0.74 -23.05
C ALA A 834 -1.98 0.29 -21.68
N VAL A 835 -1.84 1.16 -20.66
CA VAL A 835 -2.32 0.93 -19.29
C VAL A 835 -3.29 2.05 -18.91
N ALA A 836 -4.49 1.68 -18.46
CA ALA A 836 -5.51 2.61 -17.98
C ALA A 836 -5.59 2.62 -16.44
N VAL A 837 -5.78 3.80 -15.86
CA VAL A 837 -5.93 4.05 -14.42
C VAL A 837 -6.93 5.19 -14.27
N ASP A 838 -8.04 4.98 -13.55
CA ASP A 838 -9.20 5.90 -13.58
C ASP A 838 -9.61 6.22 -15.04
N ASP A 839 -9.77 7.50 -15.37
CA ASP A 839 -9.96 8.05 -16.71
C ASP A 839 -8.66 8.27 -17.52
N MET A 840 -7.48 8.13 -16.89
CA MET A 840 -6.17 8.30 -17.54
C MET A 840 -5.74 7.06 -18.33
N LEU A 841 -5.02 7.29 -19.43
CA LEU A 841 -4.52 6.24 -20.33
C LEU A 841 -3.08 6.53 -20.74
N TYR A 842 -2.18 5.60 -20.42
CA TYR A 842 -0.74 5.68 -20.68
C TYR A 842 -0.31 4.71 -21.79
N GLY A 843 0.57 5.16 -22.67
CA GLY A 843 1.04 4.44 -23.86
C GLY A 843 0.78 5.25 -25.16
N PRO A 844 0.97 4.65 -26.36
CA PRO A 844 1.38 3.26 -26.55
C PRO A 844 2.85 3.01 -26.22
N PHE A 845 3.10 1.90 -25.52
CA PHE A 845 4.43 1.35 -25.31
C PHE A 845 4.70 0.25 -26.36
N ALA A 846 5.91 0.23 -26.93
CA ALA A 846 6.35 -0.85 -27.82
C ALA A 846 7.87 -1.01 -27.74
N ASP A 847 8.35 -2.25 -27.61
CA ASP A 847 9.78 -2.57 -27.58
C ASP A 847 10.38 -2.50 -29.00
N GLY A 848 11.60 -2.00 -29.12
CA GLY A 848 12.26 -1.74 -30.41
C GLY A 848 12.54 -3.00 -31.24
N GLY A 849 12.59 -4.16 -30.60
CA GLY A 849 12.74 -5.47 -31.27
C GLY A 849 11.45 -6.11 -31.77
N ALA A 850 10.28 -5.53 -31.49
CA ALA A 850 8.97 -6.18 -31.70
C ALA A 850 8.25 -5.80 -33.01
N CYS A 851 8.87 -5.02 -33.91
CA CYS A 851 8.22 -4.52 -35.12
C CYS A 851 8.72 -5.16 -36.42
N PRO A 852 7.88 -5.18 -37.48
CA PRO A 852 8.36 -5.34 -38.84
C PRO A 852 9.39 -4.25 -39.19
N ALA A 853 10.49 -4.65 -39.82
CA ALA A 853 11.57 -3.75 -40.25
C ALA A 853 11.20 -3.00 -41.54
N THR A 854 10.18 -2.12 -41.47
CA THR A 854 9.70 -1.33 -42.60
C THR A 854 9.77 0.17 -42.30
N GLU A 855 10.61 0.84 -43.11
CA GLU A 855 10.72 2.28 -43.33
C GLU A 855 11.45 3.15 -42.27
N SER A 856 12.38 3.99 -42.77
CA SER A 856 13.14 5.05 -42.08
C SER A 856 14.23 4.68 -41.06
N GLY A 857 14.52 3.40 -40.80
CA GLY A 857 15.83 2.94 -40.28
C GLY A 857 16.18 3.26 -38.82
N ALA A 858 15.38 4.06 -38.12
CA ALA A 858 15.42 4.16 -36.66
C ALA A 858 14.66 2.97 -36.03
N GLY A 859 15.15 2.43 -34.91
CA GLY A 859 14.46 1.37 -34.18
C GLY A 859 13.07 1.79 -33.74
N CYS A 860 12.06 0.94 -33.96
CA CYS A 860 10.64 1.32 -33.89
C CYS A 860 10.09 1.65 -32.48
N GLY A 861 10.93 1.62 -31.45
CA GLY A 861 10.53 1.63 -30.04
C GLY A 861 9.65 2.82 -29.70
N ARG A 862 8.46 2.54 -29.15
CA ARG A 862 7.49 3.57 -28.77
C ARG A 862 7.49 3.74 -27.26
N ASN A 863 7.79 4.96 -26.84
CA ASN A 863 7.83 5.38 -25.45
C ASN A 863 7.31 6.83 -25.37
N TYR A 864 6.07 7.00 -25.84
CA TYR A 864 5.40 8.29 -25.97
C TYR A 864 4.28 8.47 -24.94
N GLY A 865 4.21 7.59 -23.93
CA GLY A 865 3.68 7.82 -22.58
C GLY A 865 2.28 8.42 -22.43
N ALA A 866 2.14 9.70 -22.75
CA ALA A 866 0.90 10.44 -22.67
C ALA A 866 -0.04 10.20 -23.88
N THR A 867 -1.33 10.00 -23.57
CA THR A 867 -2.41 10.14 -24.55
C THR A 867 -3.26 11.38 -24.24
N ARG A 868 -4.22 11.71 -25.13
CA ARG A 868 -5.25 12.77 -24.92
C ARG A 868 -4.67 14.14 -24.53
N ILE A 869 -3.51 14.48 -25.09
CA ILE A 869 -2.85 15.77 -24.87
C ILE A 869 -3.77 16.89 -25.37
N SER A 870 -3.91 17.94 -24.56
CA SER A 870 -4.82 19.05 -24.81
C SER A 870 -4.12 20.40 -24.61
N VAL A 871 -4.48 21.38 -25.43
CA VAL A 871 -3.83 22.70 -25.47
C VAL A 871 -4.63 23.69 -24.63
N TRP A 872 -4.00 24.28 -23.61
CA TRP A 872 -4.66 25.21 -22.67
C TRP A 872 -3.96 26.57 -22.67
N PRO A 873 -4.71 27.69 -22.62
CA PRO A 873 -4.17 28.97 -22.21
C PRO A 873 -3.92 28.96 -20.69
N LEU A 874 -2.87 29.64 -20.25
CA LEU A 874 -2.48 29.78 -18.84
C LEU A 874 -3.63 30.34 -17.99
N ALA A 875 -4.45 31.24 -18.54
CA ALA A 875 -5.67 31.78 -17.93
C ALA A 875 -6.60 30.71 -17.33
N ARG A 876 -6.64 29.50 -17.90
CA ARG A 876 -7.45 28.38 -17.39
C ARG A 876 -7.08 27.98 -15.96
N ARG A 877 -5.85 28.26 -15.51
CA ARG A 877 -5.34 28.01 -14.14
C ARG A 877 -6.24 28.59 -13.05
N TRP A 878 -6.84 29.76 -13.28
CA TRP A 878 -7.68 30.48 -12.31
C TRP A 878 -9.18 30.25 -12.53
N THR A 879 -9.59 29.80 -13.71
CA THR A 879 -11.00 29.57 -14.09
C THR A 879 -11.22 28.13 -14.59
N PRO A 880 -11.34 27.13 -13.68
CA PRO A 880 -11.65 25.76 -14.08
C PRO A 880 -12.98 25.65 -14.86
N LEU A 881 -13.94 26.52 -14.53
CA LEU A 881 -15.23 26.66 -15.23
C LEU A 881 -15.15 27.67 -16.38
N CYS A 882 -14.55 27.29 -17.50
CA CYS A 882 -14.76 28.00 -18.77
C CYS A 882 -16.15 27.69 -19.35
N ARG A 883 -17.21 28.09 -18.63
CA ARG A 883 -18.59 28.03 -19.10
C ARG A 883 -18.90 29.25 -19.96
N SER A 884 -18.65 29.11 -21.27
CA SER A 884 -19.18 29.98 -22.33
C SER A 884 -19.00 31.50 -22.10
N CYS A 885 -17.76 31.98 -22.19
CA CYS A 885 -17.52 33.28 -22.85
C CYS A 885 -17.56 33.07 -24.37
N SER A 886 -17.85 34.12 -25.15
CA SER A 886 -18.37 33.98 -26.52
C SER A 886 -17.34 33.60 -27.60
N CYS A 887 -16.88 32.35 -27.57
CA CYS A 887 -16.40 31.64 -28.76
C CYS A 887 -17.47 30.59 -29.15
N ARG A 888 -18.40 30.99 -30.01
CA ARG A 888 -18.90 30.04 -31.02
C ARG A 888 -17.89 30.04 -32.15
N ASP A 889 -17.78 28.89 -32.82
CA ASP A 889 -16.66 28.49 -33.68
C ASP A 889 -15.39 28.19 -32.86
N ALA A 890 -14.63 27.17 -33.29
CA ALA A 890 -13.44 26.61 -32.61
C ALA A 890 -13.64 25.98 -31.21
N VAL A 891 -14.60 25.04 -31.08
CA VAL A 891 -14.52 23.96 -30.07
C VAL A 891 -14.82 22.62 -30.75
N ASP A 892 -13.77 21.94 -31.22
CA ASP A 892 -13.82 20.54 -31.64
C ASP A 892 -13.00 19.67 -30.67
N GLU A 893 -13.64 18.62 -30.15
CA GLU A 893 -13.00 17.60 -29.33
C GLU A 893 -12.22 16.66 -30.26
N VAL A 894 -10.93 16.94 -30.49
CA VAL A 894 -10.07 16.16 -31.42
C VAL A 894 -9.88 14.72 -30.91
N ARG A 895 -10.81 13.84 -31.28
CA ARG A 895 -10.74 12.40 -31.05
C ARG A 895 -9.76 11.78 -32.04
N GLY A 896 -8.51 11.61 -31.58
CA GLY A 896 -7.44 10.94 -32.32
C GLY A 896 -7.92 9.62 -32.94
N SER A 897 -8.09 9.62 -34.26
CA SER A 897 -8.49 8.44 -35.03
C SER A 897 -7.28 7.54 -35.31
N ARG A 898 -7.53 6.25 -35.47
CA ARG A 898 -6.46 5.23 -35.53
C ARG A 898 -5.59 5.43 -36.79
N CYS A 899 -4.29 5.62 -36.60
CA CYS A 899 -3.34 5.57 -37.70
C CYS A 899 -3.23 4.13 -38.25
N GLY A 900 -3.79 3.89 -39.44
CA GLY A 900 -3.50 2.75 -40.28
C GLY A 900 -3.16 3.25 -41.68
N TRP A 901 -1.95 2.97 -42.16
CA TRP A 901 -1.52 3.30 -43.52
C TRP A 901 -1.81 2.12 -44.46
N THR A 902 -2.52 2.40 -45.56
CA THR A 902 -2.61 1.55 -46.77
C THR A 902 -2.85 2.47 -47.97
N ASP A 903 -2.23 2.18 -49.10
CA ASP A 903 -2.08 3.12 -50.21
C ASP A 903 -3.34 3.48 -51.01
N GLY A 904 -3.32 4.70 -51.55
CA GLY A 904 -3.44 4.90 -53.00
C GLY A 904 -4.84 4.93 -53.65
N ALA A 905 -5.46 6.11 -53.67
CA ALA A 905 -6.28 6.56 -54.82
C ALA A 905 -6.42 8.11 -54.81
N ALA A 906 -6.47 8.73 -55.99
CA ALA A 906 -6.70 10.18 -56.14
C ALA A 906 -8.13 10.48 -56.60
N ALA A 907 -8.72 11.56 -56.09
CA ALA A 907 -10.00 12.12 -56.56
C ALA A 907 -10.00 13.67 -56.44
N ASP A 908 -10.72 14.35 -57.34
CA ASP A 908 -10.57 15.79 -57.60
C ASP A 908 -11.28 16.72 -56.60
N ARG A 909 -10.79 17.96 -56.50
CA ARG A 909 -11.43 19.07 -55.77
C ARG A 909 -12.41 19.82 -56.68
N ARG A 910 -13.70 19.89 -56.31
CA ARG A 910 -14.60 21.05 -56.61
C ARG A 910 -16.02 20.88 -56.03
N HIS A 911 -16.38 21.68 -55.03
CA HIS A 911 -17.56 22.57 -55.05
C HIS A 911 -17.61 23.48 -53.80
N CYS A 912 -18.58 24.41 -53.77
CA CYS A 912 -18.92 25.34 -52.68
C CYS A 912 -17.99 26.57 -52.46
N ARG A 913 -18.09 27.52 -53.39
CA ARG A 913 -18.16 28.96 -53.07
C ARG A 913 -19.48 29.50 -53.62
N LEU A 914 -20.37 30.04 -52.78
CA LEU A 914 -21.10 31.28 -53.08
C LEU A 914 -21.83 31.86 -51.86
N HIS A 915 -22.01 33.18 -51.90
CA HIS A 915 -22.79 34.07 -51.02
C HIS A 915 -22.34 34.29 -49.57
N CYS A 916 -22.16 35.58 -49.29
CA CYS A 916 -21.93 36.25 -48.01
C CYS A 916 -22.80 37.54 -48.02
N CYS A 917 -22.94 38.23 -46.88
CA CYS A 917 -23.78 39.44 -46.68
C CYS A 917 -25.30 39.17 -46.77
N THR A 918 -26.23 39.85 -46.06
CA THR A 918 -26.21 41.02 -45.14
C THR A 918 -27.50 40.95 -44.28
N ALA A 919 -27.76 41.66 -43.16
CA ALA A 919 -27.06 42.75 -42.47
C ALA A 919 -27.20 42.61 -40.93
N ALA A 920 -27.57 43.66 -40.19
CA ALA A 920 -27.70 43.67 -38.71
C ALA A 920 -28.81 44.63 -38.20
N CYS A 921 -29.08 44.54 -36.88
CA CYS A 921 -29.81 45.47 -35.99
C CYS A 921 -31.36 45.41 -35.85
N CYS A 922 -31.78 45.89 -34.66
CA CYS A 922 -33.12 46.36 -34.23
C CYS A 922 -34.21 45.35 -33.78
N CYS A 923 -34.21 45.10 -32.46
CA CYS A 923 -35.28 45.44 -31.49
C CYS A 923 -36.77 45.05 -31.71
N ALA A 924 -37.35 44.58 -30.60
CA ALA A 924 -38.80 44.45 -30.30
C ALA A 924 -39.60 43.45 -31.16
N ALA A 925 -40.77 42.94 -30.76
CA ALA A 925 -41.33 42.54 -29.46
C ALA A 925 -42.74 41.97 -29.74
N VAL A 926 -43.18 40.94 -29.01
CA VAL A 926 -44.61 40.58 -28.81
C VAL A 926 -45.45 40.34 -30.09
N LEU A 927 -45.60 39.07 -30.51
CA LEU A 927 -46.91 38.39 -30.61
C LEU A 927 -46.82 36.90 -31.01
N LEU A 928 -47.77 36.13 -30.48
CA LEU A 928 -48.24 34.81 -30.89
C LEU A 928 -49.42 34.98 -31.89
N PRO A 929 -49.94 33.96 -32.62
CA PRO A 929 -49.60 32.53 -32.62
C PRO A 929 -49.55 31.85 -34.04
N GLN A 930 -49.51 30.50 -34.01
CA GLN A 930 -50.14 29.53 -34.94
C GLN A 930 -49.49 29.10 -36.28
N LEU A 931 -49.38 27.76 -36.39
CA LEU A 931 -49.72 26.88 -37.52
C LEU A 931 -48.95 26.99 -38.85
N ALA A 932 -47.92 26.15 -38.99
CA ALA A 932 -47.92 25.03 -39.94
C ALA A 932 -47.04 23.88 -39.39
#